data_AF-A0A7C2J208-F1
#
_entry.id   AF-A0A7C2J208-F1
#
_cell.length_a   1.000
_cell.length_b   1.000
_cell.length_c   1.000
_cell.angle_alpha   90.00
_cell.angle_beta   90.00
_cell.angle_gamma   90.00
#
_symmetry.space_group_name_H-M   'P 1'
#
loop_
_entity.id
_entity.type
_entity.pdbx_description
1 polymer ?
#
loop_
_entity_poly.entity_id
_entity_poly.type
_entity_poly.pdbx_seq_one_letter_code
_entity_poly.pdbx_strand_id
1 'polypeptide(L)'
;MKQKAGSGKMDTIPFTINGKKLEAAVPPDTPLLRYLRDELYLTGTKNGCSTNHCGACTVLVNGKATKSCLLPIRRVRNADIVTIEGLSEPGVLHPIQAAFLAAGAVQCGFCTPGMILATKALLDQNPDPTDDQIRQALKGNICRCTGYAKIIDAVHLAARWLKQPSQMRLELSGGYGQSVIDLDGLAKVQGTLAFADDLYVPGMLYTKVLWSEYPHASIEHLDTTAAERVAGVVRVLAARDVPGHNGFGPLQADQPVLCDQRVRFVGDAVAMVVAESEAAATAARDLIRVEYKPLPGVFSAEDALQKGAPLVHPEGNVCKHLVHTVGDVSKGFASADLTVEGHFETPFVEHAYLEPESGLAFWEEDVLCLKVPTQFPFELRSQLARILDLPEERIRVQITPLGGSFGSKIDATVEPLIALATYVTGSPVKLTLTRQESLKRSVKRHPYSMDYRVGLDKEGKILAVDAKLLSDTGAYTNLGPRVIDQACIFACGPYEVPNLRVEGWAVYTNNVNASAFRGFGINQAAVAIESLLDEAARKLGLDPFELRYSNALKEGSSTAAGEILRRSVAIRETIVAARDALQEELPAIRNMVSPGHKLGIGVASGFKNVGAGKGKVDDAGAIFTLLPGGKVELRASAVDMGQGIRTTLAQIAQQVLPLSDGSLEVITGDTTLTPKHGGAVAERQTLISGNAVMEAAKRFKAELIGAAARVLDTPAEGVDLFPEGLVHLQDETQLSLEELESDLRARGEQVEAEFIYVAPPTLALADVEGRKKVSPEEYRNYPAYAYTTQVAA
;
A
#
# COMPACT_ATOMS: atom_id res chain seq x y z
N MET A 1 -27.15 -6.94 32.79
CA MET A 1 -27.35 -8.03 33.77
C MET A 1 -26.04 -8.25 34.52
N LYS A 2 -26.04 -8.07 35.85
CA LYS A 2 -24.84 -8.23 36.70
C LYS A 2 -24.44 -9.72 36.76
N GLN A 3 -23.31 -10.11 36.18
CA GLN A 3 -22.69 -11.40 36.46
C GLN A 3 -21.94 -11.33 37.79
N LYS A 4 -22.34 -12.18 38.73
CA LYS A 4 -21.62 -12.45 39.97
C LYS A 4 -20.23 -13.01 39.62
N ALA A 5 -19.18 -12.37 40.15
CA ALA A 5 -17.84 -12.96 40.21
C ALA A 5 -17.88 -14.18 41.14
N GLY A 6 -18.05 -15.36 40.56
CA GLY A 6 -17.86 -16.63 41.25
C GLY A 6 -16.41 -17.05 41.14
N SER A 7 -15.78 -17.30 42.29
CA SER A 7 -14.46 -17.91 42.46
C SER A 7 -14.47 -19.41 42.08
N GLY A 8 -14.93 -19.75 40.89
CA GLY A 8 -14.86 -21.10 40.34
C GLY A 8 -13.47 -21.35 39.76
N LYS A 9 -12.84 -22.49 40.07
CA LYS A 9 -11.68 -22.99 39.33
C LYS A 9 -11.98 -22.85 37.83
N MET A 10 -11.13 -22.15 37.08
CA MET A 10 -11.24 -22.16 35.62
C MET A 10 -11.03 -23.61 35.16
N ASP A 11 -12.05 -24.20 34.55
CA ASP A 11 -11.94 -25.52 33.93
C ASP A 11 -10.87 -25.46 32.84
N THR A 12 -9.85 -26.31 32.92
CA THR A 12 -8.85 -26.38 31.86
C THR A 12 -9.43 -27.05 30.61
N ILE A 13 -8.99 -26.56 29.45
CA ILE A 13 -9.43 -27.04 28.14
C ILE A 13 -8.22 -27.70 27.47
N PRO A 14 -8.09 -29.04 27.49
CA PRO A 14 -7.01 -29.76 26.84
C PRO A 14 -7.20 -29.80 25.33
N PHE A 15 -6.12 -29.70 24.56
CA PHE A 15 -6.07 -29.92 23.10
C PHE A 15 -4.60 -30.14 22.67
N THR A 16 -4.39 -30.50 21.41
CA THR A 16 -3.05 -30.56 20.79
C THR A 16 -2.91 -29.41 19.80
N ILE A 17 -1.76 -28.73 19.83
CA ILE A 17 -1.42 -27.72 18.83
C ILE A 17 -0.01 -27.99 18.28
N ASN A 18 0.11 -28.08 16.97
CA ASN A 18 1.38 -28.36 16.27
C ASN A 18 2.12 -29.57 16.90
N GLY A 19 1.37 -30.63 17.22
CA GLY A 19 1.88 -31.84 17.87
C GLY A 19 2.12 -31.76 19.39
N LYS A 20 1.98 -30.58 20.01
CA LYS A 20 2.18 -30.37 21.46
C LYS A 20 0.85 -30.37 22.21
N LYS A 21 0.73 -31.20 23.24
CA LYS A 21 -0.44 -31.20 24.14
C LYS A 21 -0.39 -29.98 25.06
N LEU A 22 -1.49 -29.24 25.16
CA LEU A 22 -1.64 -28.08 26.03
C LEU A 22 -2.98 -28.10 26.76
N GLU A 23 -3.06 -27.35 27.86
CA GLU A 23 -4.28 -27.08 28.60
C GLU A 23 -4.46 -25.56 28.73
N ALA A 24 -5.52 -25.02 28.14
CA ALA A 24 -5.82 -23.60 28.24
C ALA A 24 -6.59 -23.28 29.54
N ALA A 25 -6.10 -22.30 30.28
CA ALA A 25 -6.72 -21.75 31.49
C ALA A 25 -7.21 -20.31 31.25
N VAL A 26 -8.12 -20.16 30.28
CA VAL A 26 -8.73 -18.87 29.89
C VAL A 26 -10.25 -19.01 29.88
N PRO A 27 -11.02 -17.90 29.83
CA PRO A 27 -12.47 -17.98 29.66
C PRO A 27 -12.88 -18.90 28.49
N PRO A 28 -13.86 -19.82 28.67
CA PRO A 28 -14.24 -20.80 27.64
C PRO A 28 -14.70 -20.19 26.30
N ASP A 29 -15.12 -18.93 26.34
CA ASP A 29 -15.58 -18.15 25.19
C ASP A 29 -14.49 -17.32 24.51
N THR A 30 -13.24 -17.36 25.00
CA THR A 30 -12.09 -16.74 24.34
C THR A 30 -11.94 -17.29 22.92
N PRO A 31 -11.91 -16.43 21.88
CA PRO A 31 -11.68 -16.87 20.52
C PRO A 31 -10.30 -17.55 20.36
N LEU A 32 -10.24 -18.64 19.61
CA LEU A 32 -9.01 -19.40 19.38
C LEU A 32 -7.91 -18.49 18.81
N LEU A 33 -8.25 -17.58 17.89
CA LEU A 33 -7.28 -16.62 17.35
C LEU A 33 -6.58 -15.79 18.43
N ARG A 34 -7.34 -15.33 19.44
CA ARG A 34 -6.81 -14.53 20.55
C ARG A 34 -5.92 -15.37 21.44
N TYR A 35 -6.35 -16.58 21.77
CA TYR A 35 -5.50 -17.50 22.51
C TYR A 35 -4.18 -17.81 21.77
N LEU A 36 -4.22 -18.06 20.46
CA LEU A 36 -3.02 -18.32 19.66
C LEU A 36 -2.03 -17.15 19.69
N ARG A 37 -2.53 -15.93 19.51
CA ARG A 37 -1.69 -14.74 19.34
C ARG A 37 -1.26 -14.10 20.65
N ASP A 38 -2.16 -14.07 21.63
CA ASP A 38 -2.02 -13.24 22.82
C ASP A 38 -1.50 -14.07 24.02
N GLU A 39 -1.77 -15.39 24.04
CA GLU A 39 -1.30 -16.30 25.10
C GLU A 39 -0.12 -17.18 24.65
N LEU A 40 -0.15 -17.68 23.41
CA LEU A 40 0.91 -18.55 22.87
C LEU A 40 1.93 -17.84 21.98
N TYR A 41 1.70 -16.58 21.63
CA TYR A 41 2.55 -15.80 20.71
C TYR A 41 2.79 -16.48 19.34
N LEU A 42 1.85 -17.33 18.90
CA LEU A 42 1.81 -17.91 17.56
C LEU A 42 1.12 -16.93 16.60
N THR A 43 1.88 -15.93 16.16
CA THR A 43 1.37 -14.78 15.40
C THR A 43 1.27 -15.01 13.90
N GLY A 44 1.67 -16.18 13.38
CA GLY A 44 1.53 -16.53 11.96
C GLY A 44 0.07 -16.60 11.51
N THR A 45 -0.84 -16.95 12.42
CA THR A 45 -2.29 -16.82 12.19
C THR A 45 -2.71 -15.35 12.34
N LYS A 46 -3.22 -14.73 11.27
CA LYS A 46 -3.43 -13.27 11.21
C LYS A 46 -4.87 -12.84 11.48
N ASN A 47 -5.05 -11.64 12.08
CA ASN A 47 -6.36 -11.02 12.26
C ASN A 47 -6.66 -9.97 11.18
N GLY A 48 -7.44 -10.34 10.14
CA GLY A 48 -7.81 -9.38 9.09
C GLY A 48 -9.21 -8.78 9.18
N CYS A 49 -10.15 -9.45 9.87
CA CYS A 49 -11.54 -8.99 9.93
C CYS A 49 -12.29 -9.27 11.25
N SER A 50 -11.89 -10.29 12.02
CA SER A 50 -12.61 -10.76 13.22
C SER A 50 -14.11 -11.03 13.04
N THR A 51 -14.58 -11.24 11.80
CA THR A 51 -16.00 -11.43 11.46
C THR A 51 -16.24 -12.65 10.58
N ASN A 52 -15.27 -13.59 10.53
CA ASN A 52 -15.37 -14.84 9.77
C ASN A 52 -15.41 -14.69 8.23
N HIS A 53 -15.09 -13.52 7.67
CA HIS A 53 -15.14 -13.28 6.22
C HIS A 53 -13.83 -13.56 5.49
N CYS A 54 -12.70 -13.01 5.96
CA CYS A 54 -11.48 -12.93 5.14
C CYS A 54 -10.58 -14.17 5.09
N GLY A 55 -10.70 -15.11 6.04
CA GLY A 55 -9.88 -16.33 6.06
C GLY A 55 -8.39 -16.17 6.41
N ALA A 56 -7.91 -14.96 6.73
CA ALA A 56 -6.53 -14.75 7.18
C ALA A 56 -6.19 -15.49 8.49
N CYS A 57 -7.21 -15.80 9.29
CA CYS A 57 -7.11 -16.54 10.55
C CYS A 57 -7.36 -18.05 10.40
N THR A 58 -7.28 -18.59 9.18
CA THR A 58 -7.53 -20.02 8.94
C THR A 58 -6.46 -20.86 9.64
N VAL A 59 -6.89 -21.89 10.35
CA VAL A 59 -6.08 -22.96 10.95
C VAL A 59 -6.68 -24.31 10.57
N LEU A 60 -5.98 -25.41 10.77
CA LEU A 60 -6.59 -26.74 10.68
C LEU A 60 -7.08 -27.17 12.05
N VAL A 61 -8.33 -27.64 12.14
CA VAL A 61 -8.88 -28.28 13.33
C VAL A 61 -9.31 -29.68 12.92
N ASN A 62 -8.63 -30.71 13.43
CA ASN A 62 -8.78 -32.11 13.04
C ASN A 62 -8.70 -32.28 11.50
N GLY A 63 -7.69 -31.65 10.88
CA GLY A 63 -7.47 -31.65 9.43
C GLY A 63 -8.40 -30.76 8.60
N LYS A 64 -9.39 -30.07 9.20
CA LYS A 64 -10.33 -29.21 8.48
C LYS A 64 -9.96 -27.73 8.59
N ALA A 65 -9.87 -27.04 7.45
CA ALA A 65 -9.69 -25.59 7.40
C ALA A 65 -10.83 -24.87 8.15
N THR A 66 -10.47 -24.15 9.20
CA THR A 66 -11.40 -23.51 10.13
C THR A 66 -10.91 -22.11 10.47
N LYS A 67 -11.82 -21.12 10.45
CA LYS A 67 -11.50 -19.74 10.81
C LYS A 67 -11.49 -19.58 12.32
N SER A 68 -10.33 -19.27 12.90
CA SER A 68 -10.13 -19.22 14.36
C SER A 68 -10.71 -17.97 15.05
N CYS A 69 -11.01 -16.90 14.31
CA CYS A 69 -11.38 -15.59 14.89
C CYS A 69 -12.70 -15.57 15.68
N LEU A 70 -13.64 -16.47 15.39
CA LEU A 70 -14.90 -16.62 16.13
C LEU A 70 -15.08 -18.02 16.73
N LEU A 71 -14.07 -18.89 16.63
CA LEU A 71 -14.11 -20.23 17.18
C LEU A 71 -13.76 -20.17 18.68
N PRO A 72 -14.70 -20.43 19.61
CA PRO A 72 -14.40 -20.36 21.03
C PRO A 72 -13.53 -21.53 21.46
N ILE A 73 -12.57 -21.31 22.35
CA ILE A 73 -11.62 -22.33 22.79
C ILE A 73 -12.30 -23.58 23.39
N ARG A 74 -13.46 -23.45 24.03
CA ARG A 74 -14.22 -24.61 24.53
C ARG A 74 -14.62 -25.62 23.46
N ARG A 75 -14.74 -25.18 22.19
CA ARG A 75 -15.12 -26.05 21.06
C ARG A 75 -13.95 -26.84 20.49
N VAL A 76 -12.71 -26.55 20.92
CA VAL A 76 -11.52 -27.30 20.49
C VAL A 76 -10.99 -28.26 21.55
N ARG A 77 -11.80 -28.56 22.58
CA ARG A 77 -11.44 -29.58 23.58
C ARG A 77 -11.10 -30.91 22.89
N ASN A 78 -9.93 -31.44 23.21
CA ASN A 78 -9.34 -32.66 22.64
C ASN A 78 -9.14 -32.63 21.12
N ALA A 79 -9.20 -31.46 20.47
CA ALA A 79 -8.93 -31.33 19.06
C ALA A 79 -7.42 -31.30 18.78
N ASP A 80 -7.04 -31.68 17.56
CA ASP A 80 -5.72 -31.45 17.00
C ASP A 80 -5.75 -30.19 16.13
N ILE A 81 -4.89 -29.23 16.44
CA ILE A 81 -4.82 -27.93 15.79
C ILE A 81 -3.48 -27.79 15.08
N VAL A 82 -3.49 -27.40 13.81
CA VAL A 82 -2.28 -27.05 13.06
C VAL A 82 -2.37 -25.60 12.59
N THR A 83 -1.40 -24.79 13.01
CA THR A 83 -1.18 -23.42 12.52
C THR A 83 -0.11 -23.41 11.43
N ILE A 84 0.20 -22.24 10.87
CA ILE A 84 1.20 -22.14 9.79
C ILE A 84 2.60 -22.54 10.28
N GLU A 85 2.91 -22.23 11.53
CA GLU A 85 4.14 -22.58 12.23
C GLU A 85 4.27 -24.09 12.46
N GLY A 86 3.15 -24.84 12.40
CA GLY A 86 3.14 -26.30 12.53
C GLY A 86 3.28 -27.05 11.21
N LEU A 87 3.31 -26.34 10.07
CA LEU A 87 3.34 -26.98 8.76
C LEU A 87 4.73 -27.50 8.37
N SER A 88 5.79 -26.87 8.87
CA SER A 88 7.17 -27.30 8.69
C SER A 88 8.05 -26.79 9.83
N GLU A 89 9.22 -27.41 9.98
CA GLU A 89 10.24 -26.90 10.89
C GLU A 89 10.82 -25.56 10.40
N PRO A 90 11.27 -24.68 11.31
CA PRO A 90 11.96 -23.45 10.94
C PRO A 90 13.13 -23.73 9.98
N GLY A 91 13.22 -22.95 8.90
CA GLY A 91 14.24 -23.12 7.86
C GLY A 91 13.96 -24.22 6.83
N VAL A 92 12.94 -25.07 7.03
CA VAL A 92 12.50 -26.08 6.05
C VAL A 92 11.18 -25.65 5.44
N LEU A 93 11.07 -25.69 4.11
CA LEU A 93 9.82 -25.39 3.42
C LEU A 93 9.01 -26.67 3.17
N HIS A 94 7.73 -26.62 3.56
CA HIS A 94 6.75 -27.56 3.07
C HIS A 94 6.53 -27.35 1.56
N PRO A 95 6.26 -28.39 0.74
CA PRO A 95 6.04 -28.24 -0.70
C PRO A 95 4.98 -27.20 -1.09
N ILE A 96 3.92 -27.05 -0.29
CA ILE A 96 2.91 -25.99 -0.48
C ILE A 96 3.50 -24.59 -0.28
N GLN A 97 4.31 -24.38 0.76
CA GLN A 97 4.95 -23.08 1.01
C GLN A 97 5.91 -22.72 -0.15
N ALA A 98 6.73 -23.67 -0.58
CA ALA A 98 7.63 -23.47 -1.70
C ALA A 98 6.87 -23.17 -3.01
N ALA A 99 5.78 -23.88 -3.29
CA ALA A 99 5.00 -23.68 -4.51
C ALA A 99 4.38 -22.27 -4.57
N PHE A 100 3.93 -21.73 -3.43
CA PHE A 100 3.44 -20.36 -3.33
C PHE A 100 4.51 -19.33 -3.66
N LEU A 101 5.77 -19.57 -3.27
CA LEU A 101 6.90 -18.71 -3.62
C LEU A 101 7.22 -18.79 -5.12
N ALA A 102 7.45 -20.01 -5.63
CA ALA A 102 7.82 -20.23 -7.02
C ALA A 102 6.78 -19.71 -8.03
N ALA A 103 5.49 -19.78 -7.69
CA ALA A 103 4.43 -19.27 -8.57
C ALA A 103 4.26 -17.74 -8.53
N GLY A 104 4.93 -17.02 -7.63
CA GLY A 104 4.67 -15.60 -7.38
C GLY A 104 3.30 -15.35 -6.74
N ALA A 105 2.80 -16.31 -5.96
CA ALA A 105 1.49 -16.26 -5.31
C ALA A 105 1.49 -15.47 -3.99
N VAL A 106 2.59 -14.78 -3.69
CA VAL A 106 2.82 -14.03 -2.45
C VAL A 106 3.25 -12.60 -2.81
N GLN A 107 2.58 -11.61 -2.22
CA GLN A 107 2.93 -10.19 -2.32
C GLN A 107 3.11 -9.62 -0.91
N CYS A 108 2.10 -8.97 -0.32
CA CYS A 108 2.21 -8.44 1.04
C CYS A 108 2.40 -9.52 2.12
N GLY A 109 1.93 -10.75 1.86
CA GLY A 109 2.11 -11.90 2.75
C GLY A 109 1.03 -12.07 3.83
N PHE A 110 0.19 -11.07 4.10
CA PHE A 110 -0.73 -11.12 5.25
C PHE A 110 -1.81 -12.22 5.15
N CYS A 111 -2.35 -12.48 3.95
CA CYS A 111 -3.33 -13.55 3.74
C CYS A 111 -2.69 -14.93 3.53
N THR A 112 -1.38 -14.97 3.30
CA THR A 112 -0.65 -16.17 2.82
C THR A 112 -0.76 -17.35 3.79
N PRO A 113 -0.58 -17.19 5.12
CA PRO A 113 -0.77 -18.29 6.07
C PRO A 113 -2.12 -18.99 5.95
N GLY A 114 -3.20 -18.21 5.89
CA GLY A 114 -4.55 -18.75 5.76
C GLY A 114 -4.80 -19.44 4.42
N MET A 115 -4.24 -18.89 3.33
CA MET A 115 -4.31 -19.51 1.99
C MET A 115 -3.60 -20.87 1.97
N ILE A 116 -2.38 -20.94 2.53
CA ILE A 116 -1.58 -22.16 2.57
C ILE A 116 -2.29 -23.27 3.37
N LEU A 117 -2.87 -22.95 4.52
CA LEU A 117 -3.59 -23.96 5.32
C LEU A 117 -4.90 -24.39 4.66
N ALA A 118 -5.61 -23.49 3.96
CA ALA A 118 -6.76 -23.89 3.16
C ALA A 118 -6.36 -24.82 1.99
N THR A 119 -5.25 -24.53 1.33
CA THR A 119 -4.66 -25.41 0.30
C THR A 119 -4.26 -26.77 0.88
N LYS A 120 -3.63 -26.81 2.06
CA LYS A 120 -3.28 -28.07 2.74
C LYS A 120 -4.53 -28.92 3.00
N ALA A 121 -5.59 -28.31 3.54
CA ALA A 121 -6.85 -29.01 3.79
C ALA A 121 -7.50 -29.59 2.52
N LEU A 122 -7.36 -28.89 1.38
CA LEU A 122 -7.81 -29.38 0.08
C LEU A 122 -6.95 -30.56 -0.39
N LEU A 123 -5.63 -30.40 -0.43
CA LEU A 123 -4.71 -31.38 -1.02
C LEU A 123 -4.60 -32.68 -0.21
N ASP A 124 -4.85 -32.63 1.10
CA ASP A 124 -4.98 -33.83 1.94
C ASP A 124 -6.18 -34.70 1.56
N GLN A 125 -7.23 -34.10 1.01
CA GLN A 125 -8.46 -34.80 0.60
C GLN A 125 -8.46 -35.13 -0.89
N ASN A 126 -7.94 -34.21 -1.72
CA ASN A 126 -7.83 -34.39 -3.15
C ASN A 126 -6.44 -33.93 -3.63
N PRO A 127 -5.51 -34.87 -3.91
CA PRO A 127 -4.16 -34.55 -4.33
C PRO A 127 -4.06 -34.13 -5.82
N ASP A 128 -5.17 -34.01 -6.54
CA ASP A 128 -5.22 -33.57 -7.93
C ASP A 128 -6.50 -32.76 -8.23
N PRO A 129 -6.67 -31.58 -7.61
CA PRO A 129 -7.92 -30.83 -7.69
C PRO A 129 -8.07 -30.09 -9.03
N THR A 130 -9.31 -29.98 -9.52
CA THR A 130 -9.64 -29.09 -10.64
C THR A 130 -9.70 -27.63 -10.20
N ASP A 131 -9.64 -26.68 -11.14
CA ASP A 131 -9.79 -25.25 -10.85
C ASP A 131 -11.04 -24.91 -10.04
N ASP A 132 -12.20 -25.53 -10.36
CA ASP A 132 -13.43 -25.29 -9.63
C ASP A 132 -13.38 -25.79 -8.19
N GLN A 133 -12.71 -26.92 -7.95
CA GLN A 133 -12.47 -27.43 -6.60
C GLN A 133 -11.53 -26.51 -5.82
N ILE A 134 -10.50 -25.97 -6.47
CA ILE A 134 -9.59 -24.98 -5.88
C ILE A 134 -10.37 -23.71 -5.50
N ARG A 135 -11.14 -23.14 -6.43
CA ARG A 135 -12.00 -21.96 -6.18
C ARG A 135 -12.97 -22.21 -5.03
N GLN A 136 -13.61 -23.38 -5.00
CA GLN A 136 -14.57 -23.75 -3.97
C GLN A 136 -13.91 -23.93 -2.60
N ALA A 137 -12.69 -24.47 -2.54
CA ALA A 137 -11.93 -24.62 -1.30
C ALA A 137 -11.41 -23.27 -0.76
N LEU A 138 -10.98 -22.37 -1.64
CA LEU A 138 -10.41 -21.07 -1.29
C LEU A 138 -11.43 -19.93 -1.19
N LYS A 139 -12.73 -20.18 -1.46
CA LYS A 139 -13.79 -19.15 -1.43
C LYS A 139 -13.86 -18.35 -0.12
N GLY A 140 -13.39 -18.94 0.97
CA GLY A 140 -13.37 -18.34 2.30
C GLY A 140 -12.15 -17.46 2.59
N ASN A 141 -11.20 -17.34 1.65
CA ASN A 141 -9.92 -16.69 1.82
C ASN A 141 -9.80 -15.49 0.85
N ILE A 142 -9.57 -14.30 1.40
CA ILE A 142 -9.50 -13.06 0.65
C ILE A 142 -8.04 -12.65 0.44
N CYS A 143 -7.68 -12.36 -0.81
CA CYS A 143 -6.42 -11.70 -1.16
C CYS A 143 -6.73 -10.41 -1.92
N ARG A 144 -6.10 -9.31 -1.50
CA ARG A 144 -6.25 -8.00 -2.16
C ARG A 144 -5.13 -7.68 -3.17
N CYS A 145 -4.05 -8.46 -3.17
CA CYS A 145 -2.81 -8.15 -3.89
C CYS A 145 -2.66 -8.92 -5.22
N THR A 146 -2.86 -10.24 -5.20
CA THR A 146 -2.35 -11.14 -6.26
C THR A 146 -3.32 -11.41 -7.42
N GLY A 147 -4.61 -11.08 -7.28
CA GLY A 147 -5.61 -11.39 -8.30
C GLY A 147 -5.94 -12.87 -8.47
N TYR A 148 -5.54 -13.73 -7.52
CA TYR A 148 -5.85 -15.17 -7.43
C TYR A 148 -5.27 -16.10 -8.51
N ALA A 149 -5.02 -15.65 -9.74
CA ALA A 149 -4.51 -16.52 -10.81
C ALA A 149 -3.25 -17.29 -10.38
N LYS A 150 -2.24 -16.59 -9.84
CA LYS A 150 -1.02 -17.21 -9.30
C LYS A 150 -1.23 -18.09 -8.07
N ILE A 151 -2.29 -17.87 -7.30
CA ILE A 151 -2.64 -18.76 -6.18
C ILE A 151 -3.16 -20.10 -6.72
N ILE A 152 -3.97 -20.08 -7.80
CA ILE A 152 -4.44 -21.31 -8.45
C ILE A 152 -3.25 -22.08 -9.04
N ASP A 153 -2.35 -21.38 -9.75
CA ASP A 153 -1.09 -21.96 -10.26
C ASP A 153 -0.27 -22.62 -9.12
N ALA A 154 -0.17 -21.95 -7.97
CA ALA A 154 0.55 -22.46 -6.81
C ALA A 154 -0.09 -23.72 -6.22
N VAL A 155 -1.41 -23.86 -6.22
CA VAL A 155 -2.10 -25.06 -5.72
C VAL A 155 -1.80 -26.26 -6.63
N HIS A 156 -1.84 -26.08 -7.95
CA HIS A 156 -1.46 -27.11 -8.91
C HIS A 156 0.02 -27.49 -8.78
N LEU A 157 0.90 -26.50 -8.62
CA LEU A 157 2.33 -26.75 -8.40
C LEU A 157 2.57 -27.50 -7.09
N ALA A 158 1.88 -27.12 -6.01
CA ALA A 158 1.96 -27.79 -4.72
C ALA A 158 1.51 -29.25 -4.80
N ALA A 159 0.41 -29.54 -5.51
CA ALA A 159 -0.09 -30.90 -5.72
C ALA A 159 0.97 -31.78 -6.42
N ARG A 160 1.67 -31.22 -7.42
CA ARG A 160 2.80 -31.90 -8.09
C ARG A 160 3.98 -32.14 -7.16
N TRP A 161 4.42 -31.11 -6.42
CA TRP A 161 5.58 -31.23 -5.54
C TRP A 161 5.34 -32.09 -4.30
N LEU A 162 4.09 -32.22 -3.82
CA LEU A 162 3.75 -33.20 -2.79
C LEU A 162 3.97 -34.65 -3.27
N LYS A 163 3.66 -34.94 -4.53
CA LYS A 163 3.90 -36.26 -5.15
C LYS A 163 5.39 -36.48 -5.46
N GLN A 164 6.10 -35.41 -5.82
CA GLN A 164 7.50 -35.47 -6.26
C GLN A 164 8.36 -34.36 -5.61
N PRO A 165 8.67 -34.44 -4.30
CA PRO A 165 9.38 -33.36 -3.59
C PRO A 165 10.77 -33.04 -4.14
N SER A 166 11.44 -34.00 -4.78
CA SER A 166 12.75 -33.82 -5.40
C SER A 166 12.75 -32.85 -6.58
N GLN A 167 11.58 -32.54 -7.15
CA GLN A 167 11.39 -31.56 -8.22
C GLN A 167 11.23 -30.12 -7.73
N MET A 168 11.18 -29.90 -6.41
CA MET A 168 11.10 -28.57 -5.85
C MET A 168 12.33 -27.75 -6.26
N ARG A 169 12.09 -26.57 -6.84
CA ARG A 169 13.11 -25.62 -7.29
C ARG A 169 12.66 -24.22 -6.93
N LEU A 170 13.57 -23.44 -6.32
CA LEU A 170 13.36 -22.05 -5.94
C LEU A 170 14.55 -21.25 -6.41
N GLU A 171 14.27 -20.20 -7.17
CA GLU A 171 15.28 -19.21 -7.57
C GLU A 171 15.36 -18.15 -6.45
N LEU A 172 16.40 -18.25 -5.60
CA LEU A 172 16.56 -17.40 -4.40
C LEU A 172 17.11 -16.02 -4.73
N SER A 173 17.93 -15.94 -5.76
CA SER A 173 18.65 -14.75 -6.20
C SER A 173 18.75 -14.77 -7.72
N GLY A 174 19.16 -13.65 -8.29
CA GLY A 174 19.23 -13.50 -9.74
C GLY A 174 19.37 -12.05 -10.14
N GLY A 175 20.03 -11.84 -11.28
CA GLY A 175 20.24 -10.51 -11.85
C GLY A 175 18.95 -9.82 -12.27
N TYR A 176 19.08 -8.55 -12.64
CA TYR A 176 17.97 -7.74 -13.13
C TYR A 176 17.20 -8.43 -14.27
N GLY A 177 15.87 -8.47 -14.15
CA GLY A 177 14.97 -9.08 -15.13
C GLY A 177 14.68 -10.58 -14.92
N GLN A 178 15.32 -11.22 -13.94
CA GLN A 178 15.04 -12.62 -13.58
C GLN A 178 13.87 -12.73 -12.59
N SER A 179 13.09 -13.81 -12.71
CA SER A 179 11.98 -14.12 -11.79
C SER A 179 12.51 -14.87 -10.57
N VAL A 180 12.78 -14.13 -9.49
CA VAL A 180 13.29 -14.65 -8.22
C VAL A 180 12.21 -14.58 -7.14
N ILE A 181 12.37 -15.35 -6.06
CA ILE A 181 11.47 -15.20 -4.91
C ILE A 181 11.72 -13.87 -4.19
N ASP A 182 10.68 -13.40 -3.52
CA ASP A 182 10.75 -12.21 -2.68
C ASP A 182 11.71 -12.41 -1.49
N LEU A 183 12.46 -11.38 -1.09
CA LEU A 183 13.44 -11.46 0.01
C LEU A 183 12.78 -11.84 1.33
N ASP A 184 11.58 -11.31 1.58
CA ASP A 184 10.76 -11.68 2.75
C ASP A 184 9.90 -12.93 2.50
N GLY A 185 10.03 -13.57 1.34
CA GLY A 185 9.17 -14.65 0.89
C GLY A 185 9.08 -15.81 1.88
N LEU A 186 10.24 -16.29 2.36
CA LEU A 186 10.31 -17.37 3.37
C LEU A 186 9.51 -17.00 4.63
N ALA A 187 9.71 -15.80 5.14
CA ALA A 187 9.01 -15.31 6.33
C ALA A 187 7.50 -15.18 6.11
N LYS A 188 7.07 -14.81 4.90
CA LYS A 188 5.65 -14.70 4.52
C LYS A 188 4.95 -16.07 4.48
N VAL A 189 5.60 -17.10 3.93
CA VAL A 189 4.99 -18.45 3.81
C VAL A 189 5.10 -19.28 5.08
N GLN A 190 6.07 -19.00 5.94
CA GLN A 190 6.20 -19.63 7.26
C GLN A 190 5.42 -18.90 8.36
N GLY A 191 4.90 -17.70 8.07
CA GLY A 191 4.15 -16.90 9.04
C GLY A 191 5.03 -16.18 10.08
N THR A 192 6.35 -16.17 9.89
CA THR A 192 7.32 -15.55 10.80
C THR A 192 7.55 -14.06 10.50
N LEU A 193 7.03 -13.53 9.38
CA LEU A 193 7.03 -12.09 9.12
C LEU A 193 6.11 -11.37 10.12
N ALA A 194 6.71 -10.53 10.97
CA ALA A 194 6.02 -9.79 12.02
C ALA A 194 5.41 -8.48 11.48
N PHE A 195 4.10 -8.42 11.42
CA PHE A 195 3.32 -7.21 11.15
C PHE A 195 3.13 -6.39 12.44
N ALA A 196 2.59 -5.17 12.35
CA ALA A 196 2.51 -4.28 13.51
C ALA A 196 1.72 -4.87 14.69
N ASP A 197 0.62 -5.57 14.44
CA ASP A 197 -0.19 -6.20 15.49
C ASP A 197 0.51 -7.41 16.13
N ASP A 198 1.48 -8.02 15.44
CA ASP A 198 2.27 -9.17 15.91
C ASP A 198 3.33 -8.76 16.96
N LEU A 199 3.56 -7.46 17.15
CA LEU A 199 4.57 -6.94 18.07
C LEU A 199 4.04 -6.91 19.51
N TYR A 200 4.89 -7.38 20.43
CA TYR A 200 4.70 -7.33 21.87
C TYR A 200 6.01 -6.89 22.52
N VAL A 201 5.92 -5.93 23.45
CA VAL A 201 7.08 -5.46 24.22
C VAL A 201 6.74 -5.46 25.72
N PRO A 202 7.73 -5.64 26.62
CA PRO A 202 7.50 -5.58 28.06
C PRO A 202 6.89 -4.24 28.48
N GLY A 203 5.93 -4.28 29.41
CA GLY A 203 5.27 -3.07 29.94
C GLY A 203 4.32 -2.38 28.94
N MET A 204 4.00 -3.02 27.82
CA MET A 204 3.09 -2.46 26.81
C MET A 204 1.67 -2.25 27.35
N LEU A 205 1.15 -1.05 27.13
CA LEU A 205 -0.24 -0.68 27.36
C LEU A 205 -1.05 -0.78 26.07
N TYR A 206 -2.36 -0.89 26.23
CA TYR A 206 -3.33 -0.96 25.13
C TYR A 206 -4.16 0.31 25.12
N THR A 207 -4.47 0.81 23.93
CA THR A 207 -5.36 1.96 23.80
C THR A 207 -6.62 1.65 22.99
N LYS A 208 -7.73 2.31 23.34
CA LYS A 208 -9.00 2.29 22.61
C LYS A 208 -9.52 3.71 22.44
N VAL A 209 -10.09 3.99 21.28
CA VAL A 209 -10.52 5.34 20.89
C VAL A 209 -12.03 5.45 20.99
N LEU A 210 -12.51 6.59 21.48
CA LEU A 210 -13.89 7.02 21.35
C LEU A 210 -14.03 7.84 20.07
N TRP A 211 -14.63 7.23 19.05
CA TRP A 211 -14.94 7.87 17.78
C TRP A 211 -16.23 8.68 17.86
N SER A 212 -16.37 9.70 17.01
CA SER A 212 -17.58 10.50 16.92
C SER A 212 -18.83 9.65 16.64
N GLU A 213 -19.91 9.97 17.35
CA GLU A 213 -21.25 9.42 17.10
C GLU A 213 -21.94 10.12 15.92
N TYR A 214 -21.65 11.41 15.71
CA TYR A 214 -22.31 12.23 14.69
C TYR A 214 -21.38 12.56 13.52
N PRO A 215 -21.92 12.65 12.29
CA PRO A 215 -21.15 13.13 11.14
C PRO A 215 -20.87 14.64 11.22
N HIS A 216 -21.69 15.42 11.94
CA HIS A 216 -21.43 16.84 12.17
C HIS A 216 -22.10 17.28 13.48
N ALA A 217 -21.30 17.76 14.43
CA ALA A 217 -21.78 18.26 15.73
C ALA A 217 -20.75 19.17 16.41
N SER A 218 -21.21 20.08 17.26
CA SER A 218 -20.34 20.67 18.29
C SER A 218 -20.26 19.74 19.51
N ILE A 219 -19.08 19.71 20.13
CA ILE A 219 -18.85 19.05 21.42
C ILE A 219 -19.05 20.12 22.49
N GLU A 220 -20.13 20.01 23.27
CA GLU A 220 -20.47 20.98 24.32
C GLU A 220 -19.81 20.59 25.65
N HIS A 221 -19.73 19.28 25.94
CA HIS A 221 -19.10 18.75 27.15
C HIS A 221 -18.52 17.35 26.94
N LEU A 222 -17.41 17.05 27.62
CA LEU A 222 -16.74 15.74 27.64
C LEU A 222 -16.44 15.35 29.09
N ASP A 223 -17.10 14.29 29.58
CA ASP A 223 -16.88 13.73 30.92
C ASP A 223 -16.14 12.38 30.84
N THR A 224 -14.92 12.34 31.39
CA THR A 224 -14.05 11.17 31.44
C THR A 224 -14.00 10.52 32.84
N THR A 225 -14.69 11.09 33.83
CA THR A 225 -14.51 10.76 35.25
C THR A 225 -14.80 9.30 35.58
N ALA A 226 -15.83 8.70 34.95
CA ALA A 226 -16.18 7.30 35.18
C ALA A 226 -15.17 6.34 34.53
N ALA A 227 -14.64 6.69 33.36
CA ALA A 227 -13.65 5.92 32.64
C ALA A 227 -12.32 5.85 33.41
N GLU A 228 -11.88 6.96 33.99
CA GLU A 228 -10.66 7.07 34.79
C GLU A 228 -10.64 6.19 36.04
N ARG A 229 -11.82 5.81 36.56
CA ARG A 229 -11.96 4.98 37.77
C ARG A 229 -11.96 3.47 37.50
N VAL A 230 -11.93 3.05 36.24
CA VAL A 230 -11.89 1.63 35.88
C VAL A 230 -10.52 1.05 36.24
N ALA A 231 -10.51 -0.09 36.92
CA ALA A 231 -9.28 -0.78 37.29
C ALA A 231 -8.44 -1.13 36.05
N GLY A 232 -7.14 -0.84 36.11
CA GLY A 232 -6.19 -1.04 35.00
C GLY A 232 -6.15 0.12 33.99
N VAL A 233 -6.98 1.16 34.13
CA VAL A 233 -6.84 2.39 33.33
C VAL A 233 -5.67 3.20 33.85
N VAL A 234 -4.78 3.60 32.94
CA VAL A 234 -3.61 4.42 33.22
C VAL A 234 -3.91 5.89 32.97
N ARG A 235 -4.49 6.21 31.81
CA ARG A 235 -4.90 7.58 31.43
C ARG A 235 -6.10 7.58 30.49
N VAL A 236 -6.89 8.66 30.56
CA VAL A 236 -7.85 9.03 29.51
C VAL A 236 -7.38 10.35 28.91
N LEU A 237 -7.21 10.39 27.59
CA LEU A 237 -6.64 11.53 26.87
C LEU A 237 -7.72 12.20 26.01
N ALA A 238 -7.66 13.53 25.94
CA ALA A 238 -8.50 14.39 25.12
C ALA A 238 -7.62 15.44 24.40
N ALA A 239 -8.21 16.31 23.59
CA ALA A 239 -7.50 17.33 22.82
C ALA A 239 -6.53 18.20 23.64
N ARG A 240 -6.86 18.48 24.92
CA ARG A 240 -6.03 19.24 25.86
C ARG A 240 -4.67 18.60 26.16
N ASP A 241 -4.54 17.30 25.91
CA ASP A 241 -3.31 16.55 26.20
C ASP A 241 -2.32 16.61 25.02
N VAL A 242 -2.73 17.14 23.86
CA VAL A 242 -1.83 17.36 22.72
C VAL A 242 -0.93 18.56 23.02
N PRO A 243 0.41 18.35 23.15
CA PRO A 243 1.30 19.41 23.62
C PRO A 243 1.63 20.47 22.54
N GLY A 244 1.64 20.08 21.26
CA GLY A 244 1.91 20.96 20.12
C GLY A 244 0.64 21.32 19.34
N HIS A 245 0.71 21.23 18.00
CA HIS A 245 -0.45 21.52 17.16
C HIS A 245 -1.39 20.31 17.06
N ASN A 246 -2.63 20.49 17.51
CA ASN A 246 -3.69 19.48 17.41
C ASN A 246 -4.25 19.35 15.98
N GLY A 247 -3.46 18.80 15.08
CA GLY A 247 -3.84 18.61 13.68
C GLY A 247 -2.80 17.85 12.87
N PHE A 248 -3.24 17.02 11.93
CA PHE A 248 -2.41 16.25 11.02
C PHE A 248 -3.06 16.18 9.62
N GLY A 249 -2.30 15.68 8.65
CA GLY A 249 -2.69 15.58 7.25
C GLY A 249 -1.51 15.87 6.31
N PRO A 250 -1.41 15.19 5.16
CA PRO A 250 -0.24 15.24 4.29
C PRO A 250 -0.06 16.56 3.52
N LEU A 251 -1.12 17.33 3.29
CA LEU A 251 -1.05 18.64 2.63
C LEU A 251 -1.35 19.79 3.59
N GLN A 252 -2.34 19.60 4.45
CA GLN A 252 -2.76 20.54 5.47
C GLN A 252 -2.99 19.79 6.77
N ALA A 253 -2.60 20.39 7.89
CA ALA A 253 -2.77 19.83 9.22
C ALA A 253 -4.16 20.17 9.81
N ASP A 254 -5.21 19.90 9.04
CA ASP A 254 -6.60 20.30 9.33
C ASP A 254 -7.42 19.23 10.05
N GLN A 255 -6.98 17.96 10.08
CA GLN A 255 -7.64 16.90 10.83
C GLN A 255 -7.13 16.84 12.28
N PRO A 256 -7.97 17.07 13.31
CA PRO A 256 -7.53 17.02 14.71
C PRO A 256 -7.03 15.64 15.13
N VAL A 257 -6.01 15.59 15.99
CA VAL A 257 -5.57 14.34 16.66
C VAL A 257 -6.70 13.84 17.56
N LEU A 258 -7.24 14.73 18.37
CA LEU A 258 -8.47 14.54 19.16
C LEU A 258 -9.33 15.80 19.04
N CYS A 259 -10.62 15.67 18.78
CA CYS A 259 -11.53 16.79 18.59
C CYS A 259 -11.92 17.43 19.93
N ASP A 260 -11.89 18.76 20.00
CA ASP A 260 -12.27 19.55 21.17
C ASP A 260 -13.63 20.23 21.01
N GLN A 261 -13.87 20.89 19.87
CA GLN A 261 -15.02 21.78 19.65
C GLN A 261 -16.02 21.21 18.65
N ARG A 262 -15.55 20.50 17.64
CA ARG A 262 -16.36 20.07 16.50
C ARG A 262 -15.87 18.75 15.94
N VAL A 263 -16.84 17.90 15.58
CA VAL A 263 -16.64 16.72 14.74
C VAL A 263 -17.23 17.01 13.37
N ARG A 264 -16.50 16.62 12.31
CA ARG A 264 -16.83 16.84 10.89
C ARG A 264 -17.13 15.56 10.13
N PHE A 265 -16.81 14.40 10.70
CA PHE A 265 -17.29 13.10 10.23
C PHE A 265 -17.24 12.07 11.35
N VAL A 266 -17.89 10.92 11.12
CA VAL A 266 -17.99 9.86 12.13
C VAL A 266 -16.64 9.24 12.52
N GLY A 267 -15.60 9.36 11.70
CA GLY A 267 -14.26 8.84 11.98
C GLY A 267 -13.37 9.79 12.79
N ASP A 268 -13.87 10.95 13.22
CA ASP A 268 -13.15 11.83 14.13
C ASP A 268 -12.95 11.17 15.50
N ALA A 269 -11.73 11.26 16.04
CA ALA A 269 -11.42 10.80 17.39
C ALA A 269 -11.74 11.92 18.39
N VAL A 270 -12.45 11.60 19.48
CA VAL A 270 -12.86 12.59 20.50
C VAL A 270 -12.05 12.43 21.78
N ALA A 271 -11.85 11.18 22.21
CA ALA A 271 -11.03 10.84 23.36
C ALA A 271 -10.40 9.46 23.14
N MET A 272 -9.39 9.11 23.93
CA MET A 272 -8.81 7.77 23.94
C MET A 272 -8.46 7.31 25.37
N VAL A 273 -8.58 6.03 25.62
CA VAL A 273 -8.24 5.40 26.90
C VAL A 273 -6.98 4.58 26.74
N VAL A 274 -6.03 4.73 27.65
CA VAL A 274 -4.82 3.90 27.76
C VAL A 274 -4.91 3.05 29.02
N ALA A 275 -4.75 1.74 28.90
CA ALA A 275 -4.91 0.78 30.00
C ALA A 275 -3.94 -0.40 29.91
N GLU A 276 -3.79 -1.14 31.00
CA GLU A 276 -2.95 -2.33 31.12
C GLU A 276 -3.46 -3.52 30.29
N SER A 277 -4.72 -3.51 29.86
CA SER A 277 -5.31 -4.54 29.01
C SER A 277 -6.33 -3.98 28.02
N GLU A 278 -6.53 -4.65 26.88
CA GLU A 278 -7.58 -4.29 25.92
C GLU A 278 -8.98 -4.30 26.56
N ALA A 279 -9.23 -5.22 27.50
CA ALA A 279 -10.52 -5.33 28.19
C ALA A 279 -10.80 -4.11 29.07
N ALA A 280 -9.80 -3.66 29.85
CA ALA A 280 -9.93 -2.46 30.68
C ALA A 280 -10.10 -1.20 29.82
N ALA A 281 -9.29 -1.03 28.76
CA ALA A 281 -9.41 0.10 27.83
C ALA A 281 -10.80 0.16 27.17
N THR A 282 -11.33 -1.00 26.75
CA THR A 282 -12.66 -1.10 26.12
C THR A 282 -13.77 -0.74 27.12
N ALA A 283 -13.74 -1.33 28.31
CA ALA A 283 -14.75 -1.08 29.35
C ALA A 283 -14.77 0.39 29.79
N ALA A 284 -13.60 1.02 29.90
CA ALA A 284 -13.48 2.42 30.26
C ALA A 284 -13.91 3.36 29.14
N ARG A 285 -13.58 3.09 27.87
CA ARG A 285 -14.07 3.86 26.72
C ARG A 285 -15.60 3.97 26.74
N ASP A 286 -16.30 2.88 27.05
CA ASP A 286 -17.77 2.84 27.12
C ASP A 286 -18.40 3.66 28.24
N LEU A 287 -17.59 4.15 29.18
CA LEU A 287 -18.03 5.01 30.27
C LEU A 287 -17.79 6.50 30.01
N ILE A 288 -17.06 6.86 28.94
CA ILE A 288 -16.88 8.26 28.54
C ILE A 288 -18.22 8.80 28.03
N ARG A 289 -18.59 10.00 28.49
CA ARG A 289 -19.82 10.68 28.06
C ARG A 289 -19.47 11.95 27.30
N VAL A 290 -20.09 12.12 26.14
CA VAL A 290 -19.95 13.32 25.31
C VAL A 290 -21.33 13.92 25.12
N GLU A 291 -21.47 15.20 25.44
CA GLU A 291 -22.67 15.97 25.11
C GLU A 291 -22.45 16.65 23.77
N TYR A 292 -23.17 16.18 22.75
CA TYR A 292 -23.14 16.75 21.42
C TYR A 292 -24.35 17.67 21.19
N LYS A 293 -24.12 18.71 20.40
CA LYS A 293 -25.19 19.43 19.70
C LYS A 293 -25.05 19.14 18.20
N PRO A 294 -25.89 18.25 17.63
CA PRO A 294 -25.87 17.95 16.21
C PRO A 294 -26.04 19.20 15.35
N LEU A 295 -25.26 19.29 14.28
CA LEU A 295 -25.28 20.38 13.31
C LEU A 295 -25.76 19.85 11.95
N PRO A 296 -26.39 20.69 11.10
CA PRO A 296 -26.70 20.30 9.73
C PRO A 296 -25.43 19.91 8.98
N GLY A 297 -25.41 18.73 8.36
CA GLY A 297 -24.31 18.27 7.51
C GLY A 297 -24.64 18.36 6.02
N VAL A 298 -23.62 18.20 5.18
CA VAL A 298 -23.76 18.08 3.72
C VAL A 298 -23.07 16.80 3.23
N PHE A 299 -23.73 16.04 2.37
CA PHE A 299 -23.34 14.66 2.03
C PHE A 299 -23.27 14.36 0.53
N SER A 300 -23.42 15.38 -0.32
CA SER A 300 -23.11 15.33 -1.75
C SER A 300 -22.23 16.52 -2.10
N ALA A 301 -21.36 16.35 -3.11
CA ALA A 301 -20.51 17.46 -3.56
C ALA A 301 -21.35 18.55 -4.26
N GLU A 302 -22.42 18.16 -4.95
CA GLU A 302 -23.36 19.06 -5.63
C GLU A 302 -24.09 19.96 -4.66
N ASP A 303 -24.62 19.40 -3.56
CA ASP A 303 -25.31 20.17 -2.52
C ASP A 303 -24.32 21.09 -1.78
N ALA A 304 -23.09 20.62 -1.55
CA ALA A 304 -22.05 21.39 -0.87
C ALA A 304 -21.62 22.65 -1.62
N LEU A 305 -21.82 22.70 -2.95
CA LEU A 305 -21.57 23.86 -3.79
C LEU A 305 -22.76 24.85 -3.86
N GLN A 306 -23.94 24.48 -3.35
CA GLN A 306 -25.11 25.35 -3.39
C GLN A 306 -24.96 26.55 -2.44
N LYS A 307 -25.58 27.67 -2.80
CA LYS A 307 -25.62 28.86 -1.95
C LYS A 307 -26.36 28.56 -0.64
N GLY A 308 -25.70 28.77 0.49
CA GLY A 308 -26.29 28.53 1.81
C GLY A 308 -26.20 27.08 2.30
N ALA A 309 -25.46 26.21 1.60
CA ALA A 309 -25.15 24.88 2.08
C ALA A 309 -24.46 24.91 3.46
N PRO A 310 -24.68 23.91 4.33
CA PRO A 310 -23.91 23.78 5.56
C PRO A 310 -22.40 23.79 5.28
N LEU A 311 -21.66 24.55 6.08
CA LEU A 311 -20.21 24.68 5.93
C LEU A 311 -19.48 23.61 6.74
N VAL A 312 -18.65 22.80 6.07
CA VAL A 312 -17.75 21.84 6.70
C VAL A 312 -16.54 22.57 7.32
N HIS A 313 -16.00 23.54 6.58
CA HIS A 313 -14.95 24.46 7.04
C HIS A 313 -15.44 25.92 6.97
N PRO A 314 -15.00 26.79 7.90
CA PRO A 314 -15.40 28.20 7.92
C PRO A 314 -15.15 28.95 6.61
N GLU A 315 -14.09 28.58 5.88
CA GLU A 315 -13.66 29.21 4.63
C GLU A 315 -14.51 28.80 3.42
N GLY A 316 -15.30 27.73 3.54
CA GLY A 316 -16.13 27.19 2.45
C GLY A 316 -15.98 25.68 2.25
N ASN A 317 -16.80 25.14 1.35
CA ASN A 317 -16.78 23.71 1.02
C ASN A 317 -15.89 23.37 -0.19
N VAL A 318 -15.28 24.35 -0.86
CA VAL A 318 -14.38 24.09 -1.99
C VAL A 318 -12.97 23.86 -1.47
N CYS A 319 -12.49 22.61 -1.55
CA CYS A 319 -11.10 22.26 -1.24
C CYS A 319 -10.17 22.68 -2.39
N LYS A 320 -10.59 22.42 -3.64
CA LYS A 320 -9.90 22.87 -4.84
C LYS A 320 -10.86 23.02 -6.01
N HIS A 321 -10.59 24.01 -6.87
CA HIS A 321 -11.19 24.17 -8.19
C HIS A 321 -10.09 24.47 -9.22
N LEU A 322 -10.18 23.87 -10.40
CA LEU A 322 -9.33 24.20 -11.53
C LEU A 322 -10.08 24.09 -12.85
N VAL A 323 -9.65 24.90 -13.83
CA VAL A 323 -10.10 24.85 -15.22
C VAL A 323 -8.86 24.74 -16.10
N HIS A 324 -8.84 23.78 -17.00
CA HIS A 324 -7.79 23.60 -18.01
C HIS A 324 -8.41 23.69 -19.40
N THR A 325 -7.80 24.48 -20.29
CA THR A 325 -8.32 24.70 -21.64
C THR A 325 -7.19 24.68 -22.66
N VAL A 326 -7.39 23.98 -23.76
CA VAL A 326 -6.50 23.94 -24.93
C VAL A 326 -7.35 24.15 -26.18
N GLY A 327 -6.85 24.93 -27.14
CA GLY A 327 -7.55 25.19 -28.40
C GLY A 327 -8.88 25.95 -28.23
N ASP A 328 -9.79 25.76 -29.18
CA ASP A 328 -11.15 26.33 -29.18
C ASP A 328 -12.18 25.20 -29.18
N VAL A 329 -12.68 24.88 -28.00
CA VAL A 329 -13.66 23.81 -27.77
C VAL A 329 -14.94 24.04 -28.57
N SER A 330 -15.40 25.29 -28.69
CA SER A 330 -16.63 25.61 -29.42
C SER A 330 -16.47 25.33 -30.91
N LYS A 331 -15.32 25.72 -31.47
CA LYS A 331 -14.97 25.43 -32.87
C LYS A 331 -14.84 23.93 -33.11
N GLY A 332 -14.23 23.19 -32.18
CA GLY A 332 -14.09 21.74 -32.27
C GLY A 332 -15.45 21.03 -32.34
N PHE A 333 -16.41 21.39 -31.49
CA PHE A 333 -17.77 20.85 -31.55
C PHE A 333 -18.56 21.29 -32.78
N ALA A 334 -18.41 22.55 -33.22
CA ALA A 334 -19.07 23.03 -34.43
C ALA A 334 -18.60 22.29 -35.69
N SER A 335 -17.41 21.69 -35.66
CA SER A 335 -16.82 20.93 -36.77
C SER A 335 -17.03 19.43 -36.64
N ALA A 336 -17.64 18.93 -35.56
CA ALA A 336 -17.83 17.51 -35.32
C ALA A 336 -19.05 16.99 -36.08
N ASP A 337 -18.89 15.85 -36.76
CA ASP A 337 -19.99 15.13 -37.42
C ASP A 337 -20.82 14.33 -36.40
N LEU A 338 -20.18 13.88 -35.32
CA LEU A 338 -20.81 13.18 -34.20
C LEU A 338 -20.40 13.82 -32.88
N THR A 339 -21.39 14.04 -32.01
CA THR A 339 -21.15 14.35 -30.60
C THR A 339 -21.78 13.26 -29.74
N VAL A 340 -21.00 12.72 -28.80
CA VAL A 340 -21.47 11.79 -27.77
C VAL A 340 -21.32 12.44 -26.40
N GLU A 341 -22.33 12.25 -25.54
CA GLU A 341 -22.46 12.90 -24.25
C GLU A 341 -22.89 11.89 -23.20
N GLY A 342 -22.41 12.04 -21.97
CA GLY A 342 -22.81 11.16 -20.87
C GLY A 342 -22.56 11.76 -19.51
N HIS A 343 -23.41 11.36 -18.56
CA HIS A 343 -23.22 11.58 -17.13
C HIS A 343 -22.76 10.27 -16.49
N PHE A 344 -21.71 10.33 -15.66
CA PHE A 344 -21.08 9.18 -15.05
C PHE A 344 -20.86 9.41 -13.56
N GLU A 345 -21.19 8.40 -12.77
CA GLU A 345 -20.93 8.38 -11.34
C GLU A 345 -19.99 7.22 -10.98
N THR A 346 -19.05 7.46 -10.07
CA THR A 346 -18.24 6.41 -9.46
C THR A 346 -18.37 6.45 -7.95
N PRO A 347 -18.51 5.31 -7.26
CA PRO A 347 -18.74 5.27 -5.83
C PRO A 347 -17.44 5.45 -5.04
N PHE A 348 -17.58 5.61 -3.72
CA PHE A 348 -16.47 5.35 -2.80
C PHE A 348 -15.96 3.92 -2.98
N VAL A 349 -14.64 3.76 -2.98
CA VAL A 349 -13.99 2.44 -2.97
C VAL A 349 -13.03 2.34 -1.80
N GLU A 350 -13.22 1.30 -1.00
CA GLU A 350 -12.35 0.94 0.12
C GLU A 350 -11.11 0.18 -0.37
N HIS A 351 -9.95 0.52 0.18
CA HIS A 351 -8.68 -0.12 -0.14
C HIS A 351 -8.71 -1.58 0.27
N ALA A 352 -9.34 -1.88 1.42
CA ALA A 352 -9.57 -3.23 1.94
C ALA A 352 -8.26 -4.03 2.04
N TYR A 353 -7.16 -3.37 2.41
CA TYR A 353 -5.92 -4.06 2.80
C TYR A 353 -6.22 -5.00 3.97
N LEU A 354 -5.57 -6.16 3.96
CA LEU A 354 -5.95 -7.26 4.85
C LEU A 354 -5.50 -7.00 6.30
N GLU A 355 -4.40 -6.28 6.51
CA GLU A 355 -3.94 -5.81 7.82
C GLU A 355 -4.64 -4.49 8.19
N PRO A 356 -5.55 -4.47 9.18
CA PRO A 356 -6.09 -3.21 9.71
C PRO A 356 -4.98 -2.29 10.23
N GLU A 357 -5.29 -1.02 10.39
CA GLU A 357 -4.36 -0.04 10.96
C GLU A 357 -3.92 -0.49 12.35
N SER A 358 -2.60 -0.54 12.54
CA SER A 358 -1.98 -1.02 13.76
C SER A 358 -0.65 -0.32 13.97
N GLY A 359 -0.25 -0.09 15.21
CA GLY A 359 1.03 0.51 15.51
C GLY A 359 1.43 0.37 16.97
N LEU A 360 2.74 0.38 17.22
CA LEU A 360 3.36 0.37 18.54
C LEU A 360 4.32 1.56 18.65
N ALA A 361 4.20 2.36 19.71
CA ALA A 361 5.12 3.44 20.02
C ALA A 361 5.77 3.22 21.40
N PHE A 362 7.06 3.49 21.53
CA PHE A 362 7.84 3.31 22.76
C PHE A 362 9.05 4.23 22.79
N TRP A 363 9.63 4.45 23.97
CA TRP A 363 10.87 5.21 24.12
C TRP A 363 12.07 4.28 24.05
N GLU A 364 13.06 4.61 23.22
CA GLU A 364 14.43 4.12 23.31
C GLU A 364 15.28 5.29 23.82
N GLU A 365 15.68 5.23 25.09
CA GLU A 365 16.34 6.34 25.78
C GLU A 365 15.51 7.64 25.68
N ASP A 366 15.97 8.64 24.93
CA ASP A 366 15.30 9.93 24.73
C ASP A 366 14.62 10.05 23.35
N VAL A 367 14.58 8.98 22.56
CA VAL A 367 13.99 8.90 21.22
C VAL A 367 12.65 8.17 21.26
N LEU A 368 11.60 8.80 20.75
CA LEU A 368 10.29 8.19 20.57
C LEU A 368 10.29 7.34 19.29
N CYS A 369 10.31 6.02 19.45
CA CYS A 369 10.30 5.05 18.37
C CYS A 369 8.88 4.59 18.06
N LEU A 370 8.51 4.57 16.77
CA LEU A 370 7.25 4.04 16.26
C LEU A 370 7.52 2.87 15.31
N LYS A 371 6.85 1.75 15.54
CA LYS A 371 6.78 0.60 14.61
C LYS A 371 5.39 0.56 13.97
N VAL A 372 5.30 1.03 12.73
CA VAL A 372 4.02 1.30 12.04
C VAL A 372 4.07 0.96 10.54
N PRO A 373 2.96 0.50 9.93
CA PRO A 373 2.90 0.22 8.50
C PRO A 373 2.56 1.51 7.74
N THR A 374 3.54 2.37 7.44
CA THR A 374 3.32 3.62 6.69
C THR A 374 4.04 3.63 5.34
N GLN A 375 3.50 4.35 4.36
CA GLN A 375 4.18 4.64 3.09
C GLN A 375 5.11 5.86 3.18
N PHE A 376 4.89 6.75 4.16
CA PHE A 376 5.43 8.11 4.25
C PHE A 376 6.14 8.32 5.61
N PRO A 377 7.25 7.59 5.88
CA PRO A 377 7.87 7.58 7.21
C PRO A 377 8.41 8.96 7.63
N PHE A 378 9.03 9.70 6.71
CA PHE A 378 9.61 11.01 7.00
C PHE A 378 8.54 12.09 7.14
N GLU A 379 7.52 12.11 6.29
CA GLU A 379 6.40 13.03 6.43
C GLU A 379 5.57 12.75 7.67
N LEU A 380 5.44 11.48 8.08
CA LEU A 380 4.85 11.12 9.36
C LEU A 380 5.68 11.67 10.52
N ARG A 381 7.01 11.49 10.49
CA ARG A 381 7.92 12.04 11.52
C ARG A 381 7.75 13.55 11.68
N SER A 382 7.73 14.31 10.59
CA SER A 382 7.51 15.76 10.62
C SER A 382 6.13 16.14 11.19
N GLN A 383 5.09 15.36 10.90
CA GLN A 383 3.76 15.57 11.50
C GLN A 383 3.77 15.30 13.00
N LEU A 384 4.38 14.21 13.45
CA LEU A 384 4.48 13.85 14.86
C LEU A 384 5.30 14.86 15.66
N ALA A 385 6.41 15.35 15.11
CA ALA A 385 7.23 16.42 15.71
C ALA A 385 6.39 17.65 16.05
N ARG A 386 5.57 18.10 15.10
CA ARG A 386 4.67 19.24 15.26
C ARG A 386 3.52 18.98 16.25
N ILE A 387 3.02 17.74 16.32
CA ILE A 387 1.94 17.35 17.26
C ILE A 387 2.45 17.26 18.69
N LEU A 388 3.66 16.71 18.87
CA LEU A 388 4.25 16.45 20.18
C LEU A 388 5.14 17.59 20.70
N ASP A 389 5.34 18.62 19.89
CA ASP A 389 6.31 19.70 20.16
C ASP A 389 7.72 19.14 20.47
N LEU A 390 8.15 18.20 19.64
CA LEU A 390 9.46 17.54 19.73
C LEU A 390 10.30 17.84 18.48
N PRO A 391 11.64 17.96 18.61
CA PRO A 391 12.54 17.92 17.46
C PRO A 391 12.35 16.63 16.66
N GLU A 392 12.46 16.69 15.32
CA GLU A 392 12.31 15.52 14.46
C GLU A 392 13.31 14.41 14.82
N GLU A 393 14.52 14.78 15.24
CA GLU A 393 15.61 13.87 15.59
C GLU A 393 15.29 13.00 16.81
N ARG A 394 14.36 13.46 17.67
CA ARG A 394 13.85 12.69 18.82
C ARG A 394 12.69 11.77 18.47
N ILE A 395 12.38 11.61 17.18
CA ILE A 395 11.33 10.72 16.70
C ILE A 395 11.91 9.80 15.63
N ARG A 396 11.78 8.49 15.83
CA ARG A 396 12.18 7.48 14.86
C ARG A 396 10.95 6.72 14.38
N VAL A 397 10.71 6.72 13.08
CA VAL A 397 9.68 5.90 12.45
C VAL A 397 10.34 4.71 11.77
N GLN A 398 10.00 3.52 12.23
CA GLN A 398 10.42 2.24 11.67
C GLN A 398 9.23 1.55 11.03
N ILE A 399 9.32 1.29 9.74
CA ILE A 399 8.22 0.69 9.01
C ILE A 399 8.14 -0.80 9.33
N THR A 400 6.97 -1.26 9.74
CA THR A 400 6.66 -2.69 9.75
C THR A 400 6.20 -3.12 8.36
N PRO A 401 6.33 -4.42 8.00
CA PRO A 401 5.69 -4.95 6.79
C PRO A 401 4.25 -4.46 6.66
N LEU A 402 3.85 -4.00 5.48
CA LEU A 402 2.49 -3.54 5.24
C LEU A 402 1.66 -4.69 4.68
N GLY A 403 0.62 -5.13 5.37
CA GLY A 403 -0.34 -6.15 4.89
C GLY A 403 -1.33 -5.60 3.87
N GLY A 404 -0.80 -4.87 2.89
CA GLY A 404 -1.51 -4.02 1.94
C GLY A 404 -1.59 -2.56 2.40
N SER A 405 -1.61 -1.65 1.41
CA SER A 405 -1.85 -0.22 1.64
C SER A 405 -2.65 0.43 0.50
N PHE A 406 -2.16 0.29 -0.73
CA PHE A 406 -2.82 0.79 -1.95
C PHE A 406 -3.07 2.31 -1.99
N GLY A 407 -2.34 3.09 -1.18
CA GLY A 407 -2.44 4.54 -1.07
C GLY A 407 -2.95 5.04 0.27
N SER A 408 -3.68 4.22 1.04
CA SER A 408 -4.31 4.69 2.28
C SER A 408 -3.31 5.00 3.40
N LYS A 409 -2.24 4.20 3.53
CA LYS A 409 -1.24 4.36 4.61
C LYS A 409 -0.21 5.45 4.29
N ILE A 410 -0.57 6.40 3.42
CA ILE A 410 0.09 7.70 3.29
C ILE A 410 -0.47 8.65 4.35
N ASP A 411 -1.79 8.60 4.55
CA ASP A 411 -2.50 9.41 5.52
C ASP A 411 -2.34 8.80 6.92
N ALA A 412 -2.04 9.65 7.91
CA ALA A 412 -1.92 9.22 9.29
C ALA A 412 -3.29 8.80 9.86
N THR A 413 -3.28 7.74 10.66
CA THR A 413 -4.45 7.13 11.29
C THR A 413 -4.22 6.93 12.78
N VAL A 414 -3.59 5.82 13.17
CA VAL A 414 -3.31 5.42 14.56
C VAL A 414 -2.03 6.05 15.09
N GLU A 415 -1.14 6.50 14.19
CA GLU A 415 0.21 6.92 14.52
C GLU A 415 0.24 8.16 15.43
N PRO A 416 -0.54 9.24 15.17
CA PRO A 416 -0.62 10.37 16.09
C PRO A 416 -1.15 9.98 17.48
N LEU A 417 -2.07 9.01 17.53
CA LEU A 417 -2.72 8.58 18.77
C LEU A 417 -1.77 7.77 19.66
N ILE A 418 -1.06 6.80 19.10
CA ILE A 418 -0.07 6.02 19.86
C ILE A 418 1.13 6.88 20.26
N ALA A 419 1.56 7.82 19.41
CA ALA A 419 2.66 8.73 19.74
C ALA A 419 2.28 9.62 20.93
N LEU A 420 1.08 10.19 20.91
CA LEU A 420 0.54 10.99 22.02
C LEU A 420 0.41 10.15 23.30
N ALA A 421 -0.14 8.93 23.20
CA ALA A 421 -0.32 8.06 24.34
C ALA A 421 1.02 7.66 24.99
N THR A 422 2.02 7.29 24.19
CA THR A 422 3.38 6.98 24.67
C THR A 422 4.08 8.20 25.23
N TYR A 423 3.90 9.37 24.62
CA TYR A 423 4.44 10.64 25.14
C TYR A 423 3.88 10.97 26.53
N VAL A 424 2.56 10.88 26.71
CA VAL A 424 1.89 11.25 27.97
C VAL A 424 2.11 10.23 29.09
N THR A 425 2.21 8.94 28.75
CA THR A 425 2.34 7.87 29.75
C THR A 425 3.79 7.47 30.03
N GLY A 426 4.73 7.76 29.13
CA GLY A 426 6.10 7.27 29.19
C GLY A 426 6.23 5.75 28.98
N SER A 427 5.14 5.04 28.68
CA SER A 427 5.11 3.58 28.53
C SER A 427 4.91 3.19 27.06
N PRO A 428 5.34 1.99 26.62
CA PRO A 428 5.01 1.50 25.29
C PRO A 428 3.49 1.39 25.10
N VAL A 429 2.94 1.86 23.98
CA VAL A 429 1.49 1.79 23.70
C VAL A 429 1.22 1.20 22.33
N LYS A 430 0.34 0.19 22.28
CA LYS A 430 -0.17 -0.40 21.04
C LYS A 430 -1.63 -0.03 20.79
N LEU A 431 -1.94 0.29 19.53
CA LEU A 431 -3.31 0.43 19.01
C LEU A 431 -3.44 -0.43 17.76
N THR A 432 -4.44 -1.31 17.76
CA THR A 432 -4.88 -2.07 16.57
C THR A 432 -6.37 -1.82 16.38
N LEU A 433 -6.75 -1.31 15.21
CA LEU A 433 -8.15 -1.10 14.87
C LEU A 433 -8.85 -2.42 14.53
N THR A 434 -10.11 -2.52 14.93
CA THR A 434 -11.00 -3.53 14.35
C THR A 434 -11.26 -3.21 12.87
N ARG A 435 -11.72 -4.20 12.09
CA ARG A 435 -12.10 -3.93 10.69
C ARG A 435 -13.23 -2.90 10.57
N GLN A 436 -14.15 -2.86 11.52
CA GLN A 436 -15.23 -1.86 11.50
C GLN A 436 -14.69 -0.44 11.72
N GLU A 437 -13.76 -0.27 12.66
CA GLU A 437 -13.08 1.01 12.90
C GLU A 437 -12.22 1.40 11.69
N SER A 438 -11.49 0.45 11.11
CA SER A 438 -10.74 0.62 9.87
C SER A 438 -11.63 1.17 8.75
N LEU A 439 -12.76 0.52 8.45
CA LEU A 439 -13.71 0.99 7.44
C LEU A 439 -14.27 2.39 7.73
N LYS A 440 -14.48 2.72 9.00
CA LYS A 440 -14.97 4.04 9.45
C LYS A 440 -13.92 5.14 9.29
N ARG A 441 -12.65 4.81 9.54
CA ARG A 441 -11.56 5.78 9.71
C ARG A 441 -10.63 5.92 8.50
N SER A 442 -10.41 4.83 7.76
CA SER A 442 -9.52 4.83 6.60
C SER A 442 -10.02 5.80 5.54
N VAL A 443 -9.09 6.41 4.82
CA VAL A 443 -9.43 7.20 3.65
C VAL A 443 -9.98 6.28 2.55
N LYS A 444 -10.78 6.82 1.64
CA LYS A 444 -11.36 6.09 0.51
C LYS A 444 -10.85 6.61 -0.83
N ARG A 445 -11.08 5.87 -1.92
CA ARG A 445 -11.08 6.47 -3.26
C ARG A 445 -12.22 7.49 -3.32
N HIS A 446 -11.91 8.69 -3.83
CA HIS A 446 -12.90 9.72 -4.15
C HIS A 446 -13.99 9.20 -5.10
N PRO A 447 -15.28 9.33 -4.75
CA PRO A 447 -16.36 9.20 -5.70
C PRO A 447 -16.35 10.45 -6.60
N TYR A 448 -16.79 10.25 -7.84
CA TYR A 448 -16.87 11.32 -8.84
C TYR A 448 -18.26 11.33 -9.45
N SER A 449 -18.75 12.54 -9.70
CA SER A 449 -19.88 12.86 -10.58
C SER A 449 -19.30 13.62 -11.77
N MET A 450 -19.54 13.14 -12.99
CA MET A 450 -18.83 13.58 -14.18
C MET A 450 -19.76 13.78 -15.37
N ASP A 451 -19.69 14.95 -15.98
CA ASP A 451 -20.35 15.22 -17.26
C ASP A 451 -19.28 15.31 -18.35
N TYR A 452 -19.46 14.53 -19.41
CA TYR A 452 -18.53 14.47 -20.53
C TYR A 452 -19.24 14.68 -21.86
N ARG A 453 -18.54 15.37 -22.76
CA ARG A 453 -18.90 15.49 -24.17
C ARG A 453 -17.67 15.31 -25.05
N VAL A 454 -17.79 14.46 -26.07
CA VAL A 454 -16.73 14.17 -27.05
C VAL A 454 -17.26 14.41 -28.46
N GLY A 455 -16.56 15.24 -29.22
CA GLY A 455 -16.87 15.57 -30.61
C GLY A 455 -15.90 14.86 -31.53
N LEU A 456 -16.41 14.12 -32.51
CA LEU A 456 -15.64 13.35 -33.48
C LEU A 456 -16.09 13.68 -34.91
N ASP A 457 -15.18 13.55 -35.88
CA ASP A 457 -15.55 13.50 -37.30
C ASP A 457 -16.09 12.12 -37.71
N LYS A 458 -16.58 12.01 -38.95
CA LYS A 458 -17.10 10.75 -39.53
C LYS A 458 -16.05 9.64 -39.63
N GLU A 459 -14.76 9.97 -39.66
CA GLU A 459 -13.64 9.02 -39.62
C GLU A 459 -13.29 8.57 -38.18
N GLY A 460 -13.92 9.17 -37.17
CA GLY A 460 -13.71 8.87 -35.76
C GLY A 460 -12.53 9.62 -35.12
N LYS A 461 -11.98 10.66 -35.76
CA LYS A 461 -10.95 11.52 -35.14
C LYS A 461 -11.61 12.41 -34.08
N ILE A 462 -11.02 12.46 -32.89
CA ILE A 462 -11.46 13.34 -31.81
C ILE A 462 -11.08 14.78 -32.13
N LEU A 463 -12.08 15.66 -32.17
CA LEU A 463 -11.95 17.09 -32.43
C LEU A 463 -12.10 17.93 -31.17
N ALA A 464 -12.93 17.49 -30.22
CA ALA A 464 -13.17 18.22 -28.98
C ALA A 464 -13.51 17.30 -27.78
N VAL A 465 -13.05 17.69 -26.59
CA VAL A 465 -13.50 17.12 -25.31
C VAL A 465 -13.89 18.24 -24.34
N ASP A 466 -15.08 18.15 -23.74
CA ASP A 466 -15.52 19.05 -22.67
C ASP A 466 -15.96 18.19 -21.49
N ALA A 467 -15.28 18.35 -20.35
CA ALA A 467 -15.44 17.47 -19.19
C ALA A 467 -15.53 18.28 -17.91
N LYS A 468 -16.49 17.92 -17.05
CA LYS A 468 -16.63 18.41 -15.69
C LYS A 468 -16.50 17.25 -14.73
N LEU A 469 -15.65 17.40 -13.71
CA LEU A 469 -15.35 16.36 -12.75
C LEU A 469 -15.56 16.91 -11.33
N LEU A 470 -16.62 16.45 -10.68
CA LEU A 470 -16.93 16.82 -9.30
C LEU A 470 -16.58 15.66 -8.37
N SER A 471 -15.69 15.91 -7.41
CA SER A 471 -15.23 14.89 -6.46
C SER A 471 -15.56 15.26 -5.01
N ASP A 472 -16.06 14.28 -4.26
CA ASP A 472 -16.20 14.37 -2.81
C ASP A 472 -14.89 13.97 -2.13
N THR A 473 -14.26 14.90 -1.40
CA THR A 473 -13.01 14.63 -0.67
C THR A 473 -13.22 14.26 0.80
N GLY A 474 -14.47 14.24 1.27
CA GLY A 474 -14.84 14.07 2.67
C GLY A 474 -14.53 15.30 3.52
N ALA A 475 -14.35 15.10 4.81
CA ALA A 475 -14.31 16.18 5.80
C ALA A 475 -13.01 17.00 5.82
N TYR A 476 -11.89 16.47 5.34
CA TYR A 476 -10.57 17.09 5.47
C TYR A 476 -9.76 17.05 4.16
N THR A 477 -8.76 17.93 4.06
CA THR A 477 -7.98 18.17 2.82
C THR A 477 -7.34 16.92 2.25
N ASN A 478 -6.63 16.16 3.11
CA ASN A 478 -5.80 15.01 2.74
C ASN A 478 -5.10 15.21 1.38
N LEU A 479 -5.30 14.31 0.41
CA LEU A 479 -4.75 14.43 -0.94
C LEU A 479 -5.78 14.86 -2.00
N GLY A 480 -6.98 15.28 -1.61
CA GLY A 480 -8.04 15.73 -2.53
C GLY A 480 -7.55 16.71 -3.62
N PRO A 481 -6.84 17.79 -3.26
CA PRO A 481 -6.25 18.72 -4.21
C PRO A 481 -5.36 18.09 -5.28
N ARG A 482 -4.62 17.03 -4.92
CA ARG A 482 -3.66 16.35 -5.81
C ARG A 482 -4.33 15.28 -6.66
N VAL A 483 -5.40 14.66 -6.16
CA VAL A 483 -6.21 13.67 -6.88
C VAL A 483 -7.01 14.34 -8.00
N ILE A 484 -7.67 15.48 -7.73
CA ILE A 484 -8.43 16.19 -8.76
C ILE A 484 -7.53 16.76 -9.86
N ASP A 485 -6.33 17.24 -9.52
CA ASP A 485 -5.32 17.65 -10.51
C ASP A 485 -4.99 16.50 -11.47
N GLN A 486 -4.76 15.32 -10.92
CA GLN A 486 -4.39 14.14 -11.69
C GLN A 486 -5.54 13.69 -12.60
N ALA A 487 -6.78 13.65 -12.08
CA ALA A 487 -7.94 13.31 -12.87
C ALA A 487 -8.10 14.26 -14.06
N CYS A 488 -7.93 15.57 -13.85
CA CYS A 488 -8.06 16.57 -14.91
C CYS A 488 -6.96 16.44 -15.99
N ILE A 489 -5.71 16.15 -15.59
CA ILE A 489 -4.59 15.98 -16.53
C ILE A 489 -4.82 14.76 -17.44
N PHE A 490 -5.42 13.69 -16.93
CA PHE A 490 -5.63 12.43 -17.64
C PHE A 490 -7.06 12.27 -18.19
N ALA A 491 -7.90 13.31 -18.07
CA ALA A 491 -9.32 13.26 -18.38
C ALA A 491 -9.65 12.87 -19.84
N CYS A 492 -8.72 13.17 -20.76
CA CYS A 492 -8.86 12.87 -22.17
C CYS A 492 -8.32 11.49 -22.58
N GLY A 493 -7.85 10.66 -21.64
CA GLY A 493 -7.20 9.39 -21.96
C GLY A 493 -5.87 9.56 -22.73
N PRO A 494 -5.31 8.47 -23.27
CA PRO A 494 -4.07 8.51 -24.03
C PRO A 494 -4.30 8.91 -25.50
N TYR A 495 -5.08 9.97 -25.74
CA TYR A 495 -5.51 10.40 -27.06
C TYR A 495 -5.06 11.83 -27.42
N GLU A 496 -4.85 12.08 -28.71
CA GLU A 496 -4.63 13.41 -29.26
C GLU A 496 -5.96 14.17 -29.30
N VAL A 497 -6.07 15.23 -28.48
CA VAL A 497 -7.27 16.08 -28.42
C VAL A 497 -6.90 17.54 -28.69
N PRO A 498 -7.24 18.09 -29.88
CA PRO A 498 -6.79 19.42 -30.27
C PRO A 498 -7.54 20.55 -29.55
N ASN A 499 -8.77 20.32 -29.12
CA ASN A 499 -9.58 21.29 -28.40
C ASN A 499 -10.16 20.65 -27.14
N LEU A 500 -9.84 21.17 -25.96
CA LEU A 500 -10.40 20.62 -24.73
C LEU A 500 -10.70 21.70 -23.69
N ARG A 501 -11.73 21.44 -22.88
CA ARG A 501 -11.99 22.11 -21.61
C ARG A 501 -12.23 21.04 -20.55
N VAL A 502 -11.42 21.04 -19.50
CA VAL A 502 -11.57 20.13 -18.36
C VAL A 502 -11.67 20.98 -17.10
N GLU A 503 -12.76 20.83 -16.37
CA GLU A 503 -13.03 21.54 -15.14
C GLU A 503 -13.20 20.55 -13.99
N GLY A 504 -12.53 20.80 -12.87
CA GLY A 504 -12.47 19.86 -11.76
C GLY A 504 -12.64 20.52 -10.39
N TRP A 505 -13.39 19.88 -9.49
CA TRP A 505 -13.52 20.28 -8.10
C TRP A 505 -13.25 19.14 -7.13
N ALA A 506 -12.54 19.44 -6.05
CA ALA A 506 -12.55 18.66 -4.81
C ALA A 506 -13.38 19.43 -3.78
N VAL A 507 -14.40 18.79 -3.23
CA VAL A 507 -15.41 19.42 -2.37
C VAL A 507 -15.44 18.73 -1.02
N TYR A 508 -15.41 19.53 0.05
CA TYR A 508 -15.59 19.06 1.41
C TYR A 508 -17.04 18.67 1.67
N THR A 509 -17.22 17.53 2.31
CA THR A 509 -18.51 17.02 2.80
C THR A 509 -18.35 16.43 4.19
N ASN A 510 -19.43 16.07 4.86
CA ASN A 510 -19.40 15.34 6.14
C ASN A 510 -19.33 13.81 5.96
N ASN A 511 -19.00 13.34 4.74
CA ASN A 511 -18.73 11.93 4.47
C ASN A 511 -17.35 11.52 5.00
N VAL A 512 -17.05 10.22 4.90
CA VAL A 512 -15.71 9.70 5.19
C VAL A 512 -14.66 10.33 4.29
N ASN A 513 -13.46 10.57 4.85
CA ASN A 513 -12.36 11.16 4.10
C ASN A 513 -12.02 10.35 2.84
N ALA A 514 -11.71 11.03 1.75
CA ALA A 514 -11.10 10.45 0.58
C ALA A 514 -9.68 10.98 0.37
N SER A 515 -8.80 10.14 -0.18
CA SER A 515 -7.39 10.47 -0.41
C SER A 515 -6.82 9.56 -1.51
N ALA A 516 -5.52 9.25 -1.45
CA ALA A 516 -4.86 8.40 -2.41
C ALA A 516 -5.45 6.99 -2.46
N PHE A 517 -5.77 6.53 -3.67
CA PHE A 517 -5.97 5.12 -4.01
C PHE A 517 -5.19 4.82 -5.29
N ARG A 518 -4.61 3.63 -5.45
CA ARG A 518 -4.01 3.14 -6.71
C ARG A 518 -4.80 3.58 -7.97
N GLY A 519 -4.17 4.42 -8.79
CA GLY A 519 -4.78 5.08 -9.96
C GLY A 519 -4.89 6.60 -9.79
N PHE A 520 -5.16 7.05 -8.56
CA PHE A 520 -5.04 8.45 -8.13
C PHE A 520 -5.88 9.43 -8.97
N GLY A 521 -7.18 9.14 -9.14
CA GLY A 521 -8.12 9.99 -9.91
C GLY A 521 -8.25 9.61 -11.39
N ILE A 522 -7.20 9.01 -11.98
CA ILE A 522 -7.17 8.64 -13.40
C ILE A 522 -8.28 7.64 -13.76
N ASN A 523 -8.48 6.63 -12.92
CA ASN A 523 -9.45 5.57 -13.19
C ASN A 523 -10.89 6.08 -13.26
N GLN A 524 -11.24 7.08 -12.44
CA GLN A 524 -12.58 7.66 -12.46
C GLN A 524 -12.86 8.33 -13.80
N ALA A 525 -11.94 9.17 -14.27
CA ALA A 525 -12.04 9.85 -15.56
C ALA A 525 -12.01 8.86 -16.75
N ALA A 526 -11.20 7.80 -16.65
CA ALA A 526 -11.06 6.78 -17.69
C ALA A 526 -12.39 6.08 -18.01
N VAL A 527 -13.23 5.80 -16.99
CA VAL A 527 -14.55 5.18 -17.21
C VAL A 527 -15.43 6.02 -18.14
N ALA A 528 -15.44 7.34 -17.95
CA ALA A 528 -16.27 8.25 -18.75
C ALA A 528 -15.79 8.31 -20.21
N ILE A 529 -14.52 8.63 -20.43
CA ILE A 529 -13.99 8.80 -21.80
C ILE A 529 -14.04 7.49 -22.59
N GLU A 530 -13.63 6.36 -22.01
CA GLU A 530 -13.62 5.07 -22.73
C GLU A 530 -15.02 4.58 -23.08
N SER A 531 -16.00 4.80 -22.19
CA SER A 531 -17.41 4.44 -22.47
C SER A 531 -17.97 5.24 -23.65
N LEU A 532 -17.64 6.55 -23.72
CA LEU A 532 -18.06 7.40 -24.83
C LEU A 532 -17.37 7.04 -26.14
N LEU A 533 -16.11 6.59 -26.11
CA LEU A 533 -15.44 6.09 -27.31
C LEU A 533 -16.07 4.79 -27.83
N ASP A 534 -16.51 3.88 -26.96
CA ASP A 534 -17.27 2.69 -27.37
C ASP A 534 -18.66 3.04 -27.92
N GLU A 535 -19.30 4.10 -27.40
CA GLU A 535 -20.53 4.63 -27.99
C GLU A 535 -20.29 5.27 -29.36
N ALA A 536 -19.23 6.06 -29.50
CA ALA A 536 -18.85 6.69 -30.76
C ALA A 536 -18.53 5.63 -31.82
N ALA A 537 -17.75 4.61 -31.49
CA ALA A 537 -17.44 3.49 -32.39
C ALA A 537 -18.72 2.82 -32.92
N ARG A 538 -19.68 2.53 -32.04
CA ARG A 538 -20.97 1.94 -32.43
C ARG A 538 -21.80 2.85 -33.34
N LYS A 539 -21.85 4.16 -33.05
CA LYS A 539 -22.64 5.12 -33.85
C LYS A 539 -22.02 5.40 -35.22
N LEU A 540 -20.69 5.40 -35.32
CA LEU A 540 -19.95 5.59 -36.57
C LEU A 540 -19.78 4.29 -37.37
N GLY A 541 -20.07 3.13 -36.76
CA GLY A 541 -19.84 1.83 -37.38
C GLY A 541 -18.35 1.48 -37.54
N LEU A 542 -17.52 1.98 -36.63
CA LEU A 542 -16.07 1.78 -36.62
C LEU A 542 -15.67 0.65 -35.67
N ASP A 543 -14.53 0.01 -35.96
CA ASP A 543 -13.89 -0.93 -35.04
C ASP A 543 -13.38 -0.15 -33.80
N PRO A 544 -13.70 -0.59 -32.58
CA PRO A 544 -13.34 0.14 -31.36
C PRO A 544 -11.83 0.18 -31.07
N PHE A 545 -11.04 -0.77 -31.61
CA PHE A 545 -9.58 -0.71 -31.57
C PHE A 545 -9.04 0.31 -32.58
N GLU A 546 -9.59 0.37 -33.80
CA GLU A 546 -9.16 1.34 -34.83
C GLU A 546 -9.45 2.79 -34.43
N LEU A 547 -10.63 3.03 -33.82
CA LEU A 547 -10.98 4.35 -33.28
C LEU A 547 -9.95 4.79 -32.23
N ARG A 548 -9.56 3.91 -31.31
CA ARG A 548 -8.53 4.22 -30.30
C ARG A 548 -7.15 4.39 -30.94
N TYR A 549 -6.77 3.51 -31.85
CA TYR A 549 -5.46 3.51 -32.51
C TYR A 549 -5.19 4.79 -33.30
N SER A 550 -6.18 5.24 -34.08
CA SER A 550 -6.10 6.46 -34.90
C SER A 550 -5.99 7.75 -34.07
N ASN A 551 -6.55 7.73 -32.85
CA ASN A 551 -6.48 8.84 -31.90
C ASN A 551 -5.34 8.73 -30.89
N ALA A 552 -4.70 7.58 -30.76
CA ALA A 552 -3.69 7.32 -29.75
C ALA A 552 -2.49 8.27 -29.86
N LEU A 553 -2.00 8.70 -28.71
CA LEU A 553 -0.74 9.44 -28.59
C LEU A 553 0.41 8.68 -29.27
N LYS A 554 1.36 9.41 -29.82
CA LYS A 554 2.57 8.89 -30.46
C LYS A 554 3.75 9.81 -30.16
N GLU A 555 4.94 9.40 -30.55
CA GLU A 555 6.09 10.31 -30.52
C GLU A 555 5.79 11.58 -31.34
N GLY A 556 6.06 12.74 -30.74
CA GLY A 556 5.72 14.06 -31.25
C GLY A 556 4.32 14.58 -30.83
N SER A 557 3.43 13.74 -30.29
CA SER A 557 2.14 14.19 -29.78
C SER A 557 2.28 15.03 -28.52
N SER A 558 1.37 15.99 -28.35
CA SER A 558 1.19 16.71 -27.09
C SER A 558 0.15 15.99 -26.22
N THR A 559 0.43 15.82 -24.94
CA THR A 559 -0.59 15.38 -23.96
C THR A 559 -1.65 16.46 -23.77
N ALA A 560 -2.78 16.11 -23.15
CA ALA A 560 -3.80 17.09 -22.78
C ALA A 560 -3.26 18.25 -21.93
N ALA A 561 -2.18 18.02 -21.16
CA ALA A 561 -1.53 19.03 -20.33
C ALA A 561 -0.43 19.84 -21.05
N GLY A 562 -0.17 19.56 -22.33
CA GLY A 562 0.77 20.29 -23.18
C GLY A 562 2.17 19.66 -23.31
N GLU A 563 2.44 18.55 -22.63
CA GLU A 563 3.77 17.90 -22.68
C GLU A 563 3.97 17.21 -24.03
N ILE A 564 5.08 17.51 -24.72
CA ILE A 564 5.43 16.83 -25.96
C ILE A 564 6.12 15.49 -25.63
N LEU A 565 5.50 14.40 -26.04
CA LEU A 565 6.03 13.06 -25.84
C LEU A 565 7.09 12.73 -26.88
N ARG A 566 8.32 12.51 -26.44
CA ARG A 566 9.49 12.46 -27.34
C ARG A 566 9.98 11.07 -27.71
N ARG A 567 9.69 10.10 -26.85
CA ARG A 567 10.20 8.73 -26.97
C ARG A 567 9.33 7.78 -26.16
N SER A 568 9.40 6.50 -26.49
CA SER A 568 8.83 5.42 -25.66
C SER A 568 7.32 5.56 -25.45
N VAL A 569 6.60 6.00 -26.49
CA VAL A 569 5.13 6.17 -26.46
C VAL A 569 4.48 4.89 -26.99
N ALA A 570 4.15 3.96 -26.09
CA ALA A 570 3.82 2.58 -26.46
C ALA A 570 2.30 2.28 -26.57
N ILE A 571 1.45 3.31 -26.61
CA ILE A 571 0.00 3.09 -26.54
C ILE A 571 -0.53 2.31 -27.74
N ARG A 572 -0.05 2.61 -28.95
CA ARG A 572 -0.47 1.92 -30.19
C ARG A 572 -0.10 0.45 -30.17
N GLU A 573 1.09 0.14 -29.68
CA GLU A 573 1.61 -1.20 -29.47
C GLU A 573 0.73 -1.96 -28.47
N THR A 574 0.30 -1.32 -27.38
CA THR A 574 -0.62 -1.95 -26.42
C THR A 574 -1.99 -2.25 -27.03
N ILE A 575 -2.51 -1.38 -27.91
CA ILE A 575 -3.80 -1.58 -28.59
C ILE A 575 -3.72 -2.79 -29.52
N VAL A 576 -2.64 -2.88 -30.32
CA VAL A 576 -2.39 -4.03 -31.21
C VAL A 576 -2.27 -5.31 -30.41
N ALA A 577 -1.45 -5.32 -29.36
CA ALA A 577 -1.27 -6.51 -28.51
C ALA A 577 -2.57 -7.00 -27.86
N ALA A 578 -3.41 -6.08 -27.36
CA ALA A 578 -4.70 -6.44 -26.78
C ALA A 578 -5.66 -7.01 -27.85
N ARG A 579 -5.66 -6.44 -29.06
CA ARG A 579 -6.49 -6.93 -30.17
C ARG A 579 -6.06 -8.34 -30.59
N ASP A 580 -4.76 -8.56 -30.74
CA ASP A 580 -4.20 -9.85 -31.16
C ASP A 580 -4.50 -10.93 -30.12
N ALA A 581 -4.34 -10.63 -28.82
CA ALA A 581 -4.69 -11.53 -27.74
C ALA A 581 -6.19 -11.88 -27.74
N LEU A 582 -7.08 -10.90 -27.93
CA LEU A 582 -8.51 -11.18 -28.08
C LEU A 582 -8.77 -12.10 -29.27
N GLN A 583 -8.17 -11.83 -30.43
CA GLN A 583 -8.40 -12.64 -31.63
C GLN A 583 -7.98 -14.11 -31.45
N GLU A 584 -6.87 -14.34 -30.75
CA GLU A 584 -6.40 -15.67 -30.38
C GLU A 584 -7.37 -16.39 -29.44
N GLU A 585 -7.87 -15.73 -28.41
CA GLU A 585 -8.72 -16.34 -27.38
C GLU A 585 -10.21 -16.42 -27.77
N LEU A 586 -10.66 -15.59 -28.72
CA LEU A 586 -12.06 -15.43 -29.08
C LEU A 586 -12.77 -16.74 -29.48
N PRO A 587 -12.16 -17.67 -30.24
CA PRO A 587 -12.80 -18.96 -30.54
C PRO A 587 -13.12 -19.77 -29.28
N ALA A 588 -12.19 -19.81 -28.31
CA ALA A 588 -12.40 -20.52 -27.05
C ALA A 588 -13.48 -19.82 -26.22
N ILE A 589 -13.45 -18.49 -26.15
CA ILE A 589 -14.44 -17.68 -25.43
C ILE A 589 -15.86 -17.90 -25.98
N ARG A 590 -16.01 -17.90 -27.31
CA ARG A 590 -17.31 -18.17 -27.95
C ARG A 590 -17.87 -19.55 -27.61
N ASN A 591 -17.01 -20.56 -27.45
CA ASN A 591 -17.42 -21.90 -27.07
C ASN A 591 -17.87 -22.00 -25.60
N MET A 592 -17.53 -21.04 -24.75
CA MET A 592 -17.99 -20.97 -23.35
C MET A 592 -19.38 -20.35 -23.19
N VAL A 593 -19.93 -19.70 -24.23
CA VAL A 593 -21.22 -19.01 -24.15
C VAL A 593 -22.36 -20.04 -24.12
N SER A 594 -23.09 -20.07 -23.00
CA SER A 594 -24.24 -20.97 -22.83
C SER A 594 -25.48 -20.47 -23.58
N PRO A 595 -26.41 -21.37 -24.00
CA PRO A 595 -27.68 -20.97 -24.61
C PRO A 595 -28.42 -19.91 -23.76
N GLY A 596 -28.97 -18.89 -24.42
CA GLY A 596 -29.65 -17.77 -23.77
C GLY A 596 -28.73 -16.65 -23.25
N HIS A 597 -27.40 -16.80 -23.35
CA HIS A 597 -26.43 -15.78 -22.97
C HIS A 597 -25.82 -15.08 -24.19
N LYS A 598 -25.34 -13.85 -24.02
CA LYS A 598 -24.63 -13.08 -25.04
C LYS A 598 -23.20 -12.80 -24.57
N LEU A 599 -22.27 -12.78 -25.53
CA LEU A 599 -20.90 -12.34 -25.31
C LEU A 599 -20.83 -10.81 -25.42
N GLY A 600 -20.22 -10.15 -24.45
CA GLY A 600 -19.97 -8.70 -24.47
C GLY A 600 -18.47 -8.47 -24.45
N ILE A 601 -17.95 -7.74 -25.43
CA ILE A 601 -16.52 -7.43 -25.51
C ILE A 601 -16.34 -5.93 -25.28
N GLY A 602 -15.55 -5.57 -24.28
CA GLY A 602 -15.16 -4.19 -23.99
C GLY A 602 -13.65 -4.01 -24.14
N VAL A 603 -13.24 -2.86 -24.63
CA VAL A 603 -11.83 -2.46 -24.72
C VAL A 603 -11.64 -1.10 -24.08
N ALA A 604 -10.55 -0.92 -23.33
CA ALA A 604 -10.21 0.34 -22.73
C ALA A 604 -8.71 0.59 -22.83
N SER A 605 -8.33 1.79 -23.23
CA SER A 605 -6.93 2.24 -23.27
C SER A 605 -6.65 3.22 -22.14
N GLY A 606 -5.42 3.23 -21.65
CA GLY A 606 -5.01 4.09 -20.56
C GLY A 606 -3.51 4.36 -20.56
N PHE A 607 -3.14 5.43 -19.88
CA PHE A 607 -1.76 5.74 -19.56
C PHE A 607 -1.69 6.39 -18.17
N LYS A 608 -0.54 6.28 -17.53
CA LYS A 608 -0.34 6.73 -16.16
C LYS A 608 1.05 7.30 -15.97
N ASN A 609 1.15 8.32 -15.12
CA ASN A 609 2.43 8.90 -14.74
C ASN A 609 3.28 7.94 -13.91
N VAL A 610 4.59 7.98 -14.17
CA VAL A 610 5.63 7.44 -13.30
C VAL A 610 6.40 8.62 -12.71
N GLY A 611 6.42 8.75 -11.39
CA GLY A 611 6.93 9.94 -10.67
C GLY A 611 5.80 10.78 -10.06
N ALA A 612 6.09 11.46 -8.95
CA ALA A 612 5.12 12.36 -8.32
C ALA A 612 4.75 13.54 -9.24
N GLY A 613 5.74 14.04 -9.98
CA GLY A 613 5.61 15.09 -10.99
C GLY A 613 4.99 16.40 -10.47
N LYS A 614 4.46 17.20 -11.41
CA LYS A 614 3.74 18.45 -11.13
C LYS A 614 4.52 19.45 -10.27
N GLY A 615 5.82 19.60 -10.52
CA GLY A 615 6.68 20.52 -9.77
C GLY A 615 7.22 19.98 -8.45
N LYS A 616 6.88 18.73 -8.06
CA LYS A 616 7.54 18.09 -6.93
C LYS A 616 8.92 17.58 -7.32
N VAL A 617 9.86 17.72 -6.40
CA VAL A 617 11.15 17.04 -6.45
C VAL A 617 10.90 15.55 -6.19
N ASP A 618 11.38 14.71 -7.11
CA ASP A 618 11.34 13.25 -7.03
C ASP A 618 12.79 12.78 -6.80
N ASP A 619 13.11 12.40 -5.56
CA ASP A 619 14.46 12.03 -5.13
C ASP A 619 14.49 10.76 -4.27
N ALA A 620 15.64 10.08 -4.28
CA ALA A 620 15.92 8.93 -3.44
C ALA A 620 17.43 8.80 -3.20
N GLY A 621 17.82 8.36 -2.01
CA GLY A 621 19.19 8.04 -1.66
C GLY A 621 19.43 6.54 -1.45
N ALA A 622 20.69 6.12 -1.65
CA ALA A 622 21.18 4.80 -1.30
C ALA A 622 22.59 4.93 -0.68
N ILE A 623 22.84 4.15 0.37
CA ILE A 623 24.15 4.02 1.03
C ILE A 623 24.53 2.54 1.01
N PHE A 624 25.75 2.26 0.55
CA PHE A 624 26.38 0.95 0.69
C PHE A 624 27.50 1.00 1.71
N THR A 625 27.54 0.02 2.61
CA THR A 625 28.56 -0.08 3.66
C THR A 625 29.12 -1.50 3.71
N LEU A 626 30.45 -1.64 3.79
CA LEU A 626 31.09 -2.91 4.11
C LEU A 626 31.03 -3.12 5.62
N LEU A 627 30.36 -4.18 6.05
CA LEU A 627 30.14 -4.55 7.44
C LEU A 627 31.12 -5.63 7.92
N PRO A 628 31.33 -5.76 9.25
CA PRO A 628 32.11 -6.84 9.84
C PRO A 628 31.76 -8.22 9.30
N GLY A 629 32.79 -9.01 8.97
CA GLY A 629 32.63 -10.35 8.38
C GLY A 629 32.34 -10.34 6.88
N GLY A 630 32.66 -9.26 6.17
CA GLY A 630 32.57 -9.17 4.71
C GLY A 630 31.15 -9.04 4.15
N LYS A 631 30.16 -8.71 4.99
CA LYS A 631 28.77 -8.48 4.54
C LYS A 631 28.64 -7.09 3.95
N VAL A 632 27.75 -6.94 2.97
CA VAL A 632 27.41 -5.64 2.39
C VAL A 632 26.02 -5.24 2.84
N GLU A 633 25.90 -4.05 3.40
CA GLU A 633 24.62 -3.43 3.74
C GLU A 633 24.22 -2.42 2.66
N LEU A 634 22.97 -2.47 2.23
CA LEU A 634 22.31 -1.45 1.42
C LEU A 634 21.21 -0.79 2.27
N ARG A 635 21.41 0.49 2.60
CA ARG A 635 20.37 1.36 3.16
C ARG A 635 19.75 2.19 2.04
N ALA A 636 18.48 1.98 1.74
CA ALA A 636 17.82 2.60 0.59
C ALA A 636 16.53 3.36 0.96
N SER A 637 16.34 4.48 0.26
CA SER A 637 15.12 5.28 0.25
C SER A 637 13.97 4.54 -0.44
N ALA A 638 13.37 3.60 0.25
CA ALA A 638 12.23 2.83 -0.24
C ALA A 638 11.33 2.34 0.91
N VAL A 639 10.17 1.82 0.53
CA VAL A 639 9.18 1.20 1.42
C VAL A 639 8.54 0.04 0.68
N ASP A 640 8.66 -1.16 1.21
CA ASP A 640 8.02 -2.35 0.66
C ASP A 640 6.65 -2.59 1.30
N MET A 641 5.62 -2.63 0.47
CA MET A 641 4.24 -2.92 0.85
C MET A 641 3.72 -4.21 0.18
N GLY A 642 4.63 -5.07 -0.27
CA GLY A 642 4.35 -6.33 -0.95
C GLY A 642 4.55 -6.28 -2.47
N GLN A 643 4.98 -5.14 -3.02
CA GLN A 643 5.33 -5.00 -4.44
C GLN A 643 6.73 -5.53 -4.78
N GLY A 644 7.53 -5.94 -3.78
CA GLY A 644 8.85 -6.53 -3.98
C GLY A 644 9.93 -5.51 -4.37
N ILE A 645 9.85 -4.29 -3.83
CA ILE A 645 10.85 -3.25 -4.12
C ILE A 645 12.19 -3.63 -3.50
N ARG A 646 12.24 -4.24 -2.32
CA ARG A 646 13.51 -4.67 -1.70
C ARG A 646 14.23 -5.69 -2.59
N THR A 647 13.49 -6.68 -3.10
CA THR A 647 14.03 -7.64 -4.08
C THR A 647 14.51 -6.93 -5.35
N THR A 648 13.71 -6.02 -5.91
CA THR A 648 14.09 -5.26 -7.10
C THR A 648 15.40 -4.49 -6.89
N LEU A 649 15.56 -3.83 -5.74
CA LEU A 649 16.79 -3.09 -5.41
C LEU A 649 17.99 -4.02 -5.24
N ALA A 650 17.79 -5.20 -4.65
CA ALA A 650 18.85 -6.22 -4.56
C ALA A 650 19.28 -6.71 -5.95
N GLN A 651 18.35 -6.97 -6.88
CA GLN A 651 18.68 -7.36 -8.25
C GLN A 651 19.44 -6.26 -9.01
N ILE A 652 19.06 -5.00 -8.79
CA ILE A 652 19.77 -3.83 -9.36
C ILE A 652 21.18 -3.71 -8.78
N ALA A 653 21.34 -3.91 -7.46
CA ALA A 653 22.65 -3.92 -6.81
C ALA A 653 23.54 -5.05 -7.36
N GLN A 654 22.99 -6.26 -7.50
CA GLN A 654 23.70 -7.44 -8.01
C GLN A 654 24.23 -7.27 -9.44
N GLN A 655 23.58 -6.42 -10.25
CA GLN A 655 24.05 -6.09 -11.59
C GLN A 655 25.40 -5.36 -11.61
N VAL A 656 25.72 -4.65 -10.52
CA VAL A 656 26.97 -3.86 -10.38
C VAL A 656 27.94 -4.54 -9.42
N LEU A 657 27.42 -5.10 -8.33
CA LEU A 657 28.15 -5.80 -7.27
C LEU A 657 27.80 -7.28 -7.38
N PRO A 658 28.59 -8.11 -8.09
CA PRO A 658 28.31 -9.53 -8.24
C PRO A 658 28.61 -10.27 -6.94
N LEU A 659 27.84 -10.01 -5.88
CA LEU A 659 28.04 -10.58 -4.55
C LEU A 659 27.45 -11.99 -4.47
N SER A 660 28.03 -12.82 -3.59
CA SER A 660 27.49 -14.17 -3.30
C SER A 660 26.13 -14.12 -2.60
N ASP A 661 25.34 -15.18 -2.73
CA ASP A 661 24.00 -15.25 -2.14
C ASP A 661 24.03 -15.03 -0.62
N GLY A 662 23.13 -14.16 -0.13
CA GLY A 662 23.01 -13.85 1.30
C GLY A 662 24.05 -12.89 1.87
N SER A 663 24.98 -12.38 1.05
CA SER A 663 25.97 -11.38 1.46
C SER A 663 25.44 -9.94 1.48
N LEU A 664 24.31 -9.68 0.82
CA LEU A 664 23.66 -8.36 0.75
C LEU A 664 22.48 -8.27 1.73
N GLU A 665 22.55 -7.35 2.68
CA GLU A 665 21.45 -6.96 3.55
C GLU A 665 20.77 -5.68 3.02
N VAL A 666 19.44 -5.65 2.96
CA VAL A 666 18.68 -4.51 2.45
C VAL A 666 17.80 -3.90 3.54
N ILE A 667 18.16 -2.69 3.97
CA ILE A 667 17.44 -1.88 4.95
C ILE A 667 16.66 -0.78 4.24
N THR A 668 15.36 -0.71 4.52
CA THR A 668 14.44 0.30 3.99
C THR A 668 13.46 0.74 5.07
N GLY A 669 12.94 1.96 4.99
CA GLY A 669 11.83 2.38 5.84
C GLY A 669 12.18 2.66 7.30
N ASP A 670 13.40 3.11 7.60
CA ASP A 670 13.80 3.56 8.94
C ASP A 670 14.33 5.00 8.84
N THR A 671 13.67 5.94 9.51
CA THR A 671 14.01 7.38 9.39
C THR A 671 15.36 7.76 10.00
N THR A 672 15.98 6.87 10.76
CA THR A 672 17.32 7.07 11.34
C THR A 672 18.40 6.45 10.46
N LEU A 673 18.12 5.31 9.84
CA LEU A 673 19.13 4.57 9.07
C LEU A 673 19.13 4.94 7.58
N THR A 674 17.99 5.26 7.00
CA THR A 674 17.85 5.46 5.55
C THR A 674 17.92 6.94 5.17
N PRO A 675 18.41 7.28 3.96
CA PRO A 675 18.37 8.65 3.48
C PRO A 675 16.94 9.21 3.44
N LYS A 676 16.81 10.50 3.74
CA LYS A 676 15.53 11.20 3.65
C LYS A 676 15.04 11.18 2.20
N HIS A 677 13.79 10.79 2.01
CA HIS A 677 13.11 10.76 0.73
C HIS A 677 11.61 11.00 0.93
N GLY A 678 10.91 11.38 -0.14
CA GLY A 678 9.45 11.37 -0.10
C GLY A 678 8.92 9.94 -0.14
N GLY A 679 7.75 9.66 0.45
CA GLY A 679 7.31 8.27 0.58
C GLY A 679 6.93 7.51 -0.71
N ALA A 680 6.42 6.29 -0.54
CA ALA A 680 6.20 5.31 -1.62
C ALA A 680 4.89 5.55 -2.40
N VAL A 681 4.95 6.30 -3.50
CA VAL A 681 3.78 6.68 -4.34
C VAL A 681 4.10 6.67 -5.83
N ALA A 682 3.07 6.90 -6.66
CA ALA A 682 3.21 7.31 -8.06
C ALA A 682 4.10 6.39 -8.94
N GLU A 683 4.13 5.09 -8.62
CA GLU A 683 4.87 4.07 -9.37
C GLU A 683 6.38 4.38 -9.53
N ARG A 684 6.93 5.24 -8.66
CA ARG A 684 8.23 5.87 -8.90
C ARG A 684 9.43 5.15 -8.31
N GLN A 685 9.25 4.27 -7.31
CA GLN A 685 10.37 3.76 -6.51
C GLN A 685 11.42 3.01 -7.34
N THR A 686 11.01 2.17 -8.29
CA THR A 686 11.97 1.51 -9.19
C THR A 686 12.77 2.52 -9.99
N LEU A 687 12.16 3.63 -10.42
CA LEU A 687 12.84 4.70 -11.13
C LEU A 687 13.82 5.45 -10.20
N ILE A 688 13.34 6.02 -9.09
CA ILE A 688 14.19 6.89 -8.26
C ILE A 688 15.16 6.10 -7.38
N SER A 689 14.66 5.10 -6.65
CA SER A 689 15.45 4.30 -5.72
C SER A 689 16.36 3.34 -6.49
N GLY A 690 15.89 2.78 -7.61
CA GLY A 690 16.71 1.93 -8.48
C GLY A 690 17.91 2.67 -9.08
N ASN A 691 17.71 3.91 -9.58
CA ASN A 691 18.83 4.72 -10.05
C ASN A 691 19.79 5.11 -8.91
N ALA A 692 19.27 5.45 -7.72
CA ALA A 692 20.11 5.74 -6.57
C ALA A 692 21.00 4.53 -6.19
N VAL A 693 20.41 3.33 -6.14
CA VAL A 693 21.14 2.08 -5.86
C VAL A 693 22.18 1.78 -6.93
N MET A 694 21.82 1.88 -8.22
CA MET A 694 22.75 1.64 -9.32
C MET A 694 23.98 2.55 -9.24
N GLU A 695 23.80 3.84 -8.99
CA GLU A 695 24.91 4.80 -8.92
C GLU A 695 25.71 4.69 -7.61
N ALA A 696 25.06 4.45 -6.47
CA ALA A 696 25.75 4.19 -5.20
C ALA A 696 26.59 2.90 -5.28
N ALA A 697 26.06 1.85 -5.91
CA ALA A 697 26.77 0.59 -6.10
C ALA A 697 28.02 0.75 -6.97
N LYS A 698 27.97 1.57 -8.02
CA LYS A 698 29.15 1.86 -8.86
C LYS A 698 30.25 2.57 -8.07
N ARG A 699 29.87 3.54 -7.23
CA ARG A 699 30.82 4.23 -6.33
C ARG A 699 31.39 3.27 -5.30
N PHE A 700 30.55 2.47 -4.66
CA PHE A 700 30.97 1.48 -3.68
C PHE A 700 31.95 0.46 -4.27
N LYS A 701 31.68 -0.04 -5.50
CA LYS A 701 32.60 -0.94 -6.21
C LYS A 701 33.97 -0.29 -6.42
N ALA A 702 34.01 0.98 -6.82
CA ALA A 702 35.26 1.70 -7.01
C ALA A 702 36.05 1.86 -5.69
N GLU A 703 35.36 2.16 -4.58
CA GLU A 703 36.00 2.26 -3.26
C GLU A 703 36.53 0.89 -2.78
N LEU A 704 35.78 -0.20 -2.99
CA LEU A 704 36.25 -1.55 -2.69
C LEU A 704 37.51 -1.92 -3.47
N ILE A 705 37.51 -1.65 -4.78
CA ILE A 705 38.66 -1.89 -5.66
C ILE A 705 39.86 -1.05 -5.20
N GLY A 706 39.66 0.23 -4.89
CA GLY A 706 40.73 1.11 -4.40
C GLY A 706 41.29 0.66 -3.04
N ALA A 707 40.44 0.19 -2.13
CA ALA A 707 40.86 -0.38 -0.86
C ALA A 707 41.65 -1.69 -1.04
N ALA A 708 41.15 -2.61 -1.87
CA ALA A 708 41.82 -3.88 -2.15
C ALA A 708 43.16 -3.70 -2.87
N ALA A 709 43.24 -2.76 -3.81
CA ALA A 709 44.48 -2.38 -4.49
C ALA A 709 45.59 -1.97 -3.49
N ARG A 710 45.23 -1.23 -2.43
CA ARG A 710 46.16 -0.87 -1.34
C ARG A 710 46.58 -2.07 -0.49
N VAL A 711 45.69 -3.04 -0.28
CA VAL A 711 46.00 -4.27 0.48
C VAL A 711 46.90 -5.20 -0.32
N LEU A 712 46.65 -5.29 -1.62
CA LEU A 712 47.37 -6.17 -2.56
C LEU A 712 48.65 -5.52 -3.14
N ASP A 713 48.94 -4.25 -2.79
CA ASP A 713 50.07 -3.47 -3.32
C ASP A 713 50.13 -3.46 -4.87
N THR A 714 48.99 -3.23 -5.51
CA THR A 714 48.81 -3.25 -6.97
C THR A 714 47.99 -2.04 -7.45
N PRO A 715 48.09 -1.59 -8.72
CA PRO A 715 47.20 -0.57 -9.27
C PRO A 715 45.73 -1.02 -9.27
N ALA A 716 44.79 -0.06 -9.09
CA ALA A 716 43.36 -0.33 -9.05
C ALA A 716 42.82 -0.94 -10.35
N GLU A 717 43.42 -0.61 -11.50
CA GLU A 717 43.05 -1.18 -12.81
C GLU A 717 43.36 -2.67 -12.91
N GLY A 718 44.21 -3.20 -12.01
CA GLY A 718 44.54 -4.60 -11.90
C GLY A 718 43.57 -5.40 -11.03
N VAL A 719 42.56 -4.79 -10.41
CA VAL A 719 41.64 -5.46 -9.46
C VAL A 719 40.19 -5.31 -9.92
N ASP A 720 39.42 -6.39 -9.85
CA ASP A 720 37.96 -6.36 -10.06
C ASP A 720 37.21 -7.18 -9.00
N LEU A 721 35.89 -6.97 -8.90
CA LEU A 721 35.00 -7.63 -7.96
C LEU A 721 34.24 -8.78 -8.64
N PHE A 722 34.33 -9.97 -8.05
CA PHE A 722 33.65 -11.21 -8.43
C PHE A 722 32.87 -11.79 -7.23
N PRO A 723 32.02 -12.82 -7.42
CA PRO A 723 31.27 -13.47 -6.32
C PRO A 723 32.12 -13.97 -5.16
N GLU A 724 33.35 -14.41 -5.44
CA GLU A 724 34.34 -14.88 -4.47
C GLU A 724 35.08 -13.74 -3.73
N GLY A 725 34.99 -12.50 -4.20
CA GLY A 725 35.68 -11.35 -3.61
C GLY A 725 36.40 -10.48 -4.64
N LEU A 726 37.42 -9.76 -4.18
CA LEU A 726 38.27 -8.92 -5.03
C LEU A 726 39.39 -9.77 -5.61
N VAL A 727 39.62 -9.69 -6.91
CA VAL A 727 40.61 -10.53 -7.61
C VAL A 727 41.59 -9.65 -8.35
N HIS A 728 42.89 -9.88 -8.13
CA HIS A 728 43.94 -9.31 -8.94
C HIS A 728 44.01 -10.03 -10.30
N LEU A 729 43.76 -9.31 -11.38
CA LEU A 729 43.54 -9.86 -12.72
C LEU A 729 44.78 -10.49 -13.36
N GLN A 730 45.98 -10.14 -12.89
CA GLN A 730 47.22 -10.62 -13.51
C GLN A 730 47.68 -11.97 -12.95
N ASP A 731 47.59 -12.17 -11.63
CA ASP A 731 48.07 -13.39 -10.95
C ASP A 731 46.96 -14.16 -10.23
N GLU A 732 45.71 -13.74 -10.38
CA GLU A 732 44.51 -14.35 -9.80
C GLU A 732 44.51 -14.39 -8.26
N THR A 733 45.35 -13.58 -7.60
CA THR A 733 45.33 -13.44 -6.14
C THR A 733 43.96 -12.92 -5.69
N GLN A 734 43.34 -13.65 -4.76
CA GLN A 734 42.02 -13.32 -4.23
C GLN A 734 42.14 -12.66 -2.86
N LEU A 735 41.30 -11.67 -2.64
CA LEU A 735 41.06 -11.04 -1.36
C LEU A 735 39.56 -11.05 -1.10
N SER A 736 39.12 -11.85 -0.13
CA SER A 736 37.72 -11.88 0.25
C SER A 736 37.28 -10.54 0.85
N LEU A 737 35.98 -10.24 0.79
CA LEU A 737 35.42 -9.04 1.45
C LEU A 737 35.65 -9.05 2.97
N GLU A 738 35.72 -10.24 3.59
CA GLU A 738 36.01 -10.40 5.01
C GLU A 738 37.47 -10.04 5.34
N GLU A 739 38.43 -10.50 4.53
CA GLU A 739 39.84 -10.14 4.70
C GLU A 739 40.07 -8.65 4.49
N LEU A 740 39.44 -8.07 3.45
CA LEU A 740 39.47 -6.63 3.19
C LEU A 740 38.89 -5.83 4.36
N GLU A 741 37.70 -6.21 4.85
CA GLU A 741 37.09 -5.54 5.99
C GLU A 741 37.96 -5.64 7.24
N SER A 742 38.54 -6.82 7.52
CA SER A 742 39.38 -7.01 8.71
C SER A 742 40.65 -6.16 8.67
N ASP A 743 41.28 -6.02 7.50
CA ASP A 743 42.44 -5.13 7.33
C ASP A 743 42.06 -3.65 7.51
N LEU A 744 40.96 -3.21 6.88
CA LEU A 744 40.45 -1.84 7.02
C LEU A 744 40.11 -1.50 8.46
N ARG A 745 39.40 -2.38 9.15
CA ARG A 745 39.04 -2.22 10.57
C ARG A 745 40.27 -2.13 11.47
N ALA A 746 41.32 -2.91 11.19
CA ALA A 746 42.59 -2.82 11.93
C ALA A 746 43.27 -1.45 11.78
N ARG A 747 42.97 -0.73 10.70
CA ARG A 747 43.44 0.64 10.41
C ARG A 747 42.46 1.74 10.84
N GLY A 748 41.29 1.37 11.38
CA GLY A 748 40.22 2.32 11.71
C GLY A 748 39.53 2.92 10.48
N GLU A 749 39.62 2.26 9.34
CA GLU A 749 38.98 2.64 8.08
C GLU A 749 37.68 1.83 7.85
N GLN A 750 36.75 2.39 7.08
CA GLN A 750 35.55 1.71 6.61
C GLN A 750 35.27 2.13 5.18
N VAL A 751 34.83 1.18 4.34
CA VAL A 751 34.35 1.48 3.00
C VAL A 751 32.85 1.73 3.05
N GLU A 752 32.45 2.94 2.66
CA GLU A 752 31.07 3.37 2.51
C GLU A 752 30.94 4.25 1.28
N ALA A 753 29.83 4.15 0.56
CA ALA A 753 29.51 5.05 -0.54
C ALA A 753 28.03 5.42 -0.57
N GLU A 754 27.75 6.71 -0.80
CA GLU A 754 26.40 7.25 -0.90
C GLU A 754 26.15 7.85 -2.29
N PHE A 755 24.89 7.74 -2.75
CA PHE A 755 24.38 8.50 -3.88
C PHE A 755 22.94 8.96 -3.63
N ILE A 756 22.64 10.22 -3.98
CA ILE A 756 21.28 10.75 -4.06
C ILE A 756 20.94 10.99 -5.53
N TYR A 757 19.92 10.28 -6.02
CA TYR A 757 19.35 10.49 -7.33
C TYR A 757 18.21 11.51 -7.25
N VAL A 758 18.19 12.46 -8.18
CA VAL A 758 17.09 13.42 -8.37
C VAL A 758 16.59 13.27 -9.80
N ALA A 759 15.30 12.99 -9.96
CA ALA A 759 14.67 12.89 -11.27
C ALA A 759 14.65 14.26 -11.97
N PRO A 760 14.59 14.30 -13.32
CA PRO A 760 14.49 15.55 -14.05
C PRO A 760 13.31 16.42 -13.56
N PRO A 761 13.49 17.76 -13.51
CA PRO A 761 12.46 18.65 -12.99
C PRO A 761 11.17 18.56 -13.82
N THR A 762 10.05 18.74 -13.13
CA THR A 762 8.70 18.74 -13.73
C THR A 762 7.98 20.03 -13.40
N LEU A 763 6.89 20.34 -14.12
CA LEU A 763 6.12 21.57 -13.95
C LEU A 763 4.66 21.26 -13.60
N ALA A 764 4.07 22.06 -12.72
CA ALA A 764 2.67 21.96 -12.35
C ALA A 764 1.76 22.48 -13.45
N LEU A 765 0.55 21.91 -13.57
CA LEU A 765 -0.44 22.38 -14.56
C LEU A 765 -0.84 23.85 -14.32
N ALA A 766 -0.92 24.26 -13.05
CA ALA A 766 -1.29 25.61 -12.66
C ALA A 766 -0.17 26.65 -12.84
N ASP A 767 1.07 26.23 -13.13
CA ASP A 767 2.22 27.13 -13.26
C ASP A 767 2.33 27.69 -14.69
N VAL A 768 1.39 28.58 -15.03
CA VAL A 768 1.31 29.24 -16.35
C VAL A 768 2.57 30.06 -16.65
N GLU A 769 3.20 30.65 -15.64
CA GLU A 769 4.42 31.46 -15.80
C GLU A 769 5.68 30.59 -15.92
N GLY A 770 5.77 29.48 -15.19
CA GLY A 770 6.86 28.50 -15.35
C GLY A 770 6.86 27.87 -16.74
N ARG A 771 5.68 27.61 -17.31
CA ARG A 771 5.51 27.13 -18.69
C ARG A 771 6.08 28.06 -19.75
N LYS A 772 5.97 29.38 -19.56
CA LYS A 772 6.49 30.38 -20.50
C LYS A 772 8.02 30.48 -20.48
N LYS A 773 8.66 29.99 -19.41
CA LYS A 773 10.10 30.09 -19.18
C LYS A 773 10.89 28.88 -19.66
N VAL A 774 10.21 27.79 -19.97
CA VAL A 774 10.83 26.58 -20.54
C VAL A 774 10.43 26.46 -22.00
N SER A 775 11.33 25.93 -22.81
CA SER A 775 10.98 25.57 -24.18
C SER A 775 9.88 24.49 -24.19
N PRO A 776 9.00 24.43 -25.21
CA PRO A 776 8.04 23.31 -25.36
C PRO A 776 8.72 21.94 -25.27
N GLU A 777 9.97 21.89 -25.68
CA GLU A 777 10.90 20.78 -25.59
C GLU A 777 11.25 20.35 -24.16
N GLU A 778 11.36 21.28 -23.22
CA GLU A 778 11.74 21.02 -21.84
C GLU A 778 10.52 20.86 -20.93
N TYR A 779 9.35 21.34 -21.36
CA TYR A 779 8.10 21.22 -20.61
C TYR A 779 7.68 19.76 -20.45
N ARG A 780 7.61 19.31 -19.19
CA ARG A 780 7.08 18.01 -18.80
C ARG A 780 6.33 18.08 -17.48
N ASN A 781 5.25 17.32 -17.37
CA ASN A 781 4.50 17.19 -16.14
C ASN A 781 4.99 16.03 -15.27
N TYR A 782 5.56 14.99 -15.90
CA TYR A 782 6.06 13.79 -15.23
C TYR A 782 7.40 13.32 -15.82
N PRO A 783 8.22 12.57 -15.06
CA PRO A 783 9.44 11.96 -15.59
C PRO A 783 9.22 10.95 -16.71
N ALA A 784 8.16 10.14 -16.60
CA ALA A 784 7.83 9.09 -17.56
C ALA A 784 6.34 8.70 -17.48
N TYR A 785 5.89 7.87 -18.43
CA TYR A 785 4.54 7.34 -18.51
C TYR A 785 4.55 5.83 -18.76
N ALA A 786 3.58 5.12 -18.17
CA ALA A 786 3.24 3.74 -18.49
C ALA A 786 1.97 3.72 -19.35
N TYR A 787 1.90 2.81 -20.32
CA TYR A 787 0.79 2.68 -21.26
C TYR A 787 0.15 1.30 -21.14
N THR A 788 -1.15 1.22 -21.36
CA THR A 788 -1.89 -0.05 -21.33
C THR A 788 -3.12 0.01 -22.23
N THR A 789 -3.49 -1.13 -22.77
CA THR A 789 -4.83 -1.38 -23.31
C THR A 789 -5.29 -2.72 -22.78
N GLN A 790 -6.52 -2.77 -22.29
CA GLN A 790 -7.13 -3.99 -21.78
C GLN A 790 -8.38 -4.31 -22.59
N VAL A 791 -8.60 -5.61 -22.78
CA VAL A 791 -9.79 -6.16 -23.41
C VAL A 791 -10.38 -7.20 -22.45
N ALA A 792 -11.70 -7.17 -22.30
CA ALA A 792 -12.45 -8.15 -21.51
C ALA A 792 -13.63 -8.66 -22.35
N ALA A 793 -13.88 -9.97 -22.29
CA ALA A 793 -14.86 -10.68 -23.12
C ALA A 793 -15.73 -11.61 -22.27
#